data_AF-A0A6A7BC44-F1
#
_entry.id   AF-A0A6A7BC44-F1
#
_cell.length_a   1.000
_cell.length_b   1.000
_cell.length_c   1.000
_cell.angle_alpha   90.00
_cell.angle_beta   90.00
_cell.angle_gamma   90.00
#
_symmetry.space_group_name_H-M   'P 1'
#
loop_
_entity.id
_entity.type
_entity.pdbx_description
1 polymer ?
#
loop_
_entity_poly.entity_id
_entity_poly.type
_entity_poly.pdbx_seq_one_letter_code
_entity_poly.pdbx_strand_id
1 'polypeptide(L)'
;MHLQFLISCLVAAGVYCAAIVPVERSTGVEATAGDGVISTLAAFPDGYWLNDLSGKGRAAFNANPGSYKVFRNVKEYGAKGDGVTDDTEAFNRAISDGNRCGPFVCDSSTDSPAVVYVPSGTYVISKPIIFYYMTQLIGNPKNLPVLKAAASLDALALIDASPYGDGGRPGWTSTNLFMRQIRNLVIDGTAIPPTRGFQGIHWPSSQATTIQNVKIRMTQSAQSVHAGIFVENGSGGHMADLDISGGLYGMNIGNQQFTMRNVKISNAVIGISQIWNWGWLYSGLSITDCGTAFSMINGYTANKLEVGSVVIIDSEIANCGRFVDMAWKRDSVPIGAGQLVLENIKLTNVPIAVMGSGATVLPGGTLTIKAWAQGNKYSPNGPEKFQGSITPVARPQGLLDNGKYYSKSKPQYENLSTGDFISVRSAGATGDGSTDDTRAVQDAITRSASQNKVLFFEHGVYKVTQTIYIPPGTRMVGETFSVIMGSGSTWSDVNNPKPVIQIGRPGESGLIEWSDMIVQTQGATPGAIVIQYNLNTQRGSGLWDVHTRIGGAKGTLQQVAQCPIYTTKPECMAAHTNVHVTKSATGAYFENNWFWTADHDMDDPKSTRVSVYTGRGLHVEASNVFLWANGVEHHALYQYQFNGASNIFAGFIQTETPYYMPNPDAKSQPYGRSDAFSDPNYASACPAGICDAYGLRILNSKNVLIYGGGLYSFFKNYDLTCSSDKAPQGLRDCQNRIFSIEGDSSVQIFALSQVGALQMLTIDGQDKARWSDNLSVYSNTIGYIAYRV
;
A
#
# COMPACT_ATOMS: atom_id res chain seq x y z
N MET A 1 -27.64 -28.72 8.01
CA MET A 1 -28.29 -27.51 8.55
C MET A 1 -27.63 -26.33 7.87
N HIS A 2 -28.29 -25.85 6.83
CA HIS A 2 -27.74 -24.99 5.78
C HIS A 2 -27.95 -23.50 6.09
N LEU A 3 -27.10 -22.67 5.47
CA LEU A 3 -27.42 -21.30 5.05
C LEU A 3 -27.34 -20.19 6.13
N GLN A 4 -26.14 -19.76 6.53
CA GLN A 4 -25.98 -18.47 7.24
C GLN A 4 -24.65 -17.71 7.09
N PHE A 5 -23.71 -18.13 6.23
CA PHE A 5 -22.39 -17.49 6.09
C PHE A 5 -22.22 -16.55 4.87
N LEU A 6 -23.31 -16.06 4.26
CA LEU A 6 -23.26 -15.35 2.96
C LEU A 6 -23.73 -13.88 3.00
N ILE A 7 -23.89 -13.25 4.17
CA ILE A 7 -24.44 -11.87 4.28
C ILE A 7 -23.42 -10.87 4.89
N SER A 8 -22.12 -11.15 4.83
CA SER A 8 -21.10 -10.21 5.38
C SER A 8 -20.37 -9.36 4.33
N CYS A 9 -20.58 -9.59 3.02
CA CYS A 9 -19.81 -8.91 1.96
C CYS A 9 -20.40 -7.59 1.44
N LEU A 10 -21.50 -7.06 2.01
CA LEU A 10 -22.26 -5.96 1.38
C LEU A 10 -22.66 -4.79 2.31
N VAL A 11 -22.07 -4.66 3.50
CA VAL A 11 -22.42 -3.54 4.39
C VAL A 11 -21.16 -2.85 4.92
N ALA A 12 -20.50 -2.10 4.04
CA ALA A 12 -19.52 -1.09 4.41
C ALA A 12 -19.98 0.28 3.85
N ALA A 13 -21.15 0.75 4.28
CA ALA A 13 -21.58 2.16 4.19
C ALA A 13 -22.87 2.38 5.01
N GLY A 14 -22.73 3.00 6.20
CA GLY A 14 -23.71 3.85 6.89
C GLY A 14 -25.08 3.29 7.33
N VAL A 15 -25.31 3.21 8.65
CA VAL A 15 -26.30 3.99 9.47
C VAL A 15 -26.71 3.21 10.74
N TYR A 16 -26.59 3.88 11.89
CA TYR A 16 -27.07 3.48 13.23
C TYR A 16 -28.55 3.80 13.45
N CYS A 17 -29.26 2.93 14.18
CA CYS A 17 -30.12 3.20 15.37
C CYS A 17 -31.38 2.31 15.43
N ALA A 18 -31.48 1.49 16.48
CA ALA A 18 -32.70 1.33 17.29
C ALA A 18 -32.32 0.78 18.67
N ALA A 19 -32.85 1.44 19.70
CA ALA A 19 -32.52 1.25 21.12
C ALA A 19 -33.10 -0.06 21.71
N ILE A 20 -32.32 -0.73 22.55
CA ILE A 20 -32.82 -1.62 23.61
C ILE A 20 -32.03 -1.36 24.91
N VAL A 21 -32.79 -1.29 26.00
CA VAL A 21 -32.53 -0.87 27.41
C VAL A 21 -31.59 -1.85 28.16
N PRO A 22 -30.87 -1.42 29.22
CA PRO A 22 -29.58 -1.97 29.61
C PRO A 22 -29.67 -3.21 30.51
N VAL A 23 -28.64 -4.04 30.46
CA VAL A 23 -28.35 -5.05 31.49
C VAL A 23 -27.07 -4.64 32.21
N GLU A 24 -27.19 -4.39 33.51
CA GLU A 24 -26.07 -4.05 34.39
C GLU A 24 -25.20 -5.29 34.72
N ARG A 25 -23.89 -5.08 34.55
CA ARG A 25 -22.70 -5.54 35.32
C ARG A 25 -22.61 -6.97 35.89
N SER A 26 -21.42 -7.55 35.70
CA SER A 26 -20.48 -7.71 36.81
C SER A 26 -19.02 -7.52 36.35
N THR A 27 -18.42 -6.39 36.73
CA THR A 27 -16.98 -6.14 36.64
C THR A 27 -16.34 -6.54 37.96
N GLY A 28 -15.42 -7.49 37.94
CA GLY A 28 -14.64 -7.88 39.10
C GLY A 28 -13.36 -8.59 38.69
N VAL A 29 -12.36 -7.83 38.25
CA VAL A 29 -10.96 -8.26 38.34
C VAL A 29 -10.20 -7.10 38.97
N GLU A 30 -9.89 -7.25 40.26
CA GLU A 30 -8.97 -6.38 40.97
C GLU A 30 -7.57 -6.57 40.37
N ALA A 31 -7.02 -5.51 39.79
CA ALA A 31 -5.60 -5.43 39.48
C ALA A 31 -4.85 -5.09 40.77
N THR A 32 -4.23 -6.08 41.41
CA THR A 32 -3.24 -5.82 42.46
C THR A 32 -1.98 -5.27 41.81
N ALA A 33 -1.74 -3.96 41.99
CA ALA A 33 -0.46 -3.33 41.70
C ALA A 33 0.59 -3.89 42.68
N GLY A 34 1.46 -4.76 42.18
CA GLY A 34 2.69 -5.14 42.86
C GLY A 34 3.83 -4.27 42.34
N ASP A 35 4.44 -3.48 43.23
CA ASP A 35 5.69 -2.76 42.99
C ASP A 35 6.82 -3.78 42.72
N GLY A 36 7.00 -4.12 41.44
CA GLY A 36 8.09 -4.93 40.96
C GLY A 36 9.27 -4.05 40.56
N VAL A 37 10.36 -4.16 41.31
CA VAL A 37 11.70 -3.67 40.95
C VAL A 37 11.97 -3.98 39.47
N ILE A 38 12.23 -2.94 38.67
CA ILE A 38 12.66 -3.08 37.27
C ILE A 38 14.04 -3.74 37.30
N SER A 39 14.04 -5.08 37.29
CA SER A 39 15.19 -5.85 36.86
C SER A 39 15.44 -5.48 35.40
N THR A 40 16.56 -4.79 35.15
CA THR A 40 17.12 -4.66 33.81
C THR A 40 17.47 -6.07 33.33
N LEU A 41 16.51 -6.76 32.71
CA LEU A 41 16.78 -7.97 31.94
C LEU A 41 17.91 -7.61 30.96
N ALA A 42 18.98 -8.39 30.97
CA ALA A 42 20.08 -8.20 30.06
C ALA A 42 19.55 -8.22 28.62
N ALA A 43 20.01 -7.28 27.79
CA ALA A 43 19.72 -7.31 26.37
C ALA A 43 20.06 -8.70 25.81
N PHE A 44 19.21 -9.23 24.92
CA PHE A 44 19.42 -10.52 24.25
C PHE A 44 19.97 -10.26 22.85
N PRO A 45 21.27 -9.92 22.67
CA PRO A 45 21.81 -9.73 21.34
C PRO A 45 21.74 -11.04 20.58
N ASP A 46 21.29 -10.98 19.33
CA ASP A 46 21.16 -12.16 18.46
C ASP A 46 21.87 -11.96 17.11
N GLY A 47 22.67 -10.90 17.02
CA GLY A 47 23.52 -10.57 15.90
C GLY A 47 22.79 -9.84 14.78
N TYR A 48 21.46 -9.71 14.80
CA TYR A 48 20.77 -8.85 13.84
C TYR A 48 20.76 -7.41 14.34
N TRP A 49 21.23 -6.49 13.50
CA TRP A 49 21.45 -5.09 13.87
C TRP A 49 20.21 -4.41 14.48
N LEU A 50 19.00 -4.76 14.00
CA LEU A 50 17.77 -4.12 14.49
C LEU A 50 17.58 -4.42 15.97
N ASN A 51 17.72 -5.68 16.40
CA ASN A 51 17.61 -6.03 17.81
C ASN A 51 18.72 -5.41 18.65
N ASP A 52 19.94 -5.42 18.11
CA ASP A 52 21.12 -5.04 18.86
C ASP A 52 21.34 -3.51 18.95
N LEU A 53 20.66 -2.71 18.12
CA LEU A 53 20.72 -1.23 18.12
C LEU A 53 19.43 -0.53 18.60
N SER A 54 18.28 -1.21 18.55
CA SER A 54 16.99 -0.61 18.91
C SER A 54 16.84 -0.37 20.41
N GLY A 55 15.70 0.20 20.81
CA GLY A 55 15.35 0.46 22.21
C GLY A 55 15.61 1.89 22.65
N LYS A 56 16.03 2.77 21.73
CA LYS A 56 16.14 4.22 21.95
C LYS A 56 15.07 5.03 21.21
N GLY A 57 14.12 4.37 20.56
CA GLY A 57 12.97 5.00 19.93
C GLY A 57 12.10 5.76 20.92
N ARG A 58 11.53 6.88 20.46
CA ARG A 58 10.63 7.75 21.22
C ARG A 58 9.38 8.03 20.38
N ALA A 59 8.21 7.69 20.90
CA ALA A 59 6.94 8.12 20.31
C ALA A 59 6.67 9.58 20.75
N ALA A 60 7.16 10.55 19.97
CA ALA A 60 7.28 11.96 20.37
C ALA A 60 5.98 12.59 20.89
N PHE A 61 4.84 12.26 20.27
CA PHE A 61 3.52 12.81 20.62
C PHE A 61 2.62 11.83 21.38
N ASN A 62 3.17 10.71 21.87
CA ASN A 62 2.48 9.85 22.81
C ASN A 62 2.21 10.61 24.12
N ALA A 63 1.19 10.21 24.87
CA ALA A 63 0.91 10.81 26.18
C ALA A 63 2.07 10.61 27.19
N ASN A 64 2.87 9.54 27.04
CA ASN A 64 3.97 9.19 27.94
C ASN A 64 5.26 8.90 27.14
N PRO A 65 5.84 9.89 26.45
CA PRO A 65 6.89 9.66 25.46
C PRO A 65 8.20 9.12 26.06
N GLY A 66 8.46 9.37 27.34
CA GLY A 66 9.67 8.90 28.02
C GLY A 66 9.61 7.46 28.53
N SER A 67 8.42 6.88 28.66
CA SER A 67 8.22 5.51 29.16
C SER A 67 7.58 4.57 28.12
N TYR A 68 6.98 5.12 27.06
CA TYR A 68 6.42 4.33 25.97
C TYR A 68 7.53 3.60 25.20
N LYS A 69 7.44 2.27 25.11
CA LYS A 69 8.40 1.43 24.38
C LYS A 69 8.00 1.32 22.92
N VAL A 70 8.86 1.73 21.99
CA VAL A 70 8.62 1.51 20.56
C VAL A 70 9.08 0.12 20.13
N PHE A 71 10.31 -0.25 20.47
CA PHE A 71 10.87 -1.57 20.21
C PHE A 71 10.56 -2.54 21.34
N ARG A 72 10.18 -3.77 20.97
CA ARG A 72 9.72 -4.80 21.90
C ARG A 72 10.20 -6.16 21.42
N ASN A 73 11.10 -6.81 22.16
CA ASN A 73 11.51 -8.18 21.86
C ASN A 73 10.59 -9.16 22.59
N VAL A 74 9.93 -10.08 21.88
CA VAL A 74 8.95 -11.00 22.49
C VAL A 74 9.52 -11.84 23.65
N LYS A 75 10.84 -12.09 23.67
CA LYS A 75 11.50 -12.82 24.77
C LYS A 75 11.56 -12.00 26.07
N GLU A 76 11.61 -10.68 26.00
CA GLU A 76 11.50 -9.78 27.16
C GLU A 76 10.09 -9.82 27.78
N TYR A 77 9.09 -10.21 26.98
CA TYR A 77 7.71 -10.43 27.43
C TYR A 77 7.46 -11.89 27.84
N GLY A 78 8.50 -12.72 27.91
CA GLY A 78 8.44 -14.07 28.44
C GLY A 78 8.36 -15.19 27.40
N ALA A 79 8.38 -14.87 26.10
CA ALA A 79 8.40 -15.89 25.06
C ALA A 79 9.66 -16.76 25.16
N LYS A 80 9.53 -18.07 24.99
CA LYS A 80 10.64 -19.03 25.06
C LYS A 80 11.19 -19.34 23.68
N GLY A 81 10.33 -19.54 22.69
CA GLY A 81 10.75 -19.93 21.34
C GLY A 81 11.41 -21.31 21.28
N ASP A 82 11.03 -22.21 22.19
CA ASP A 82 11.60 -23.56 22.37
C ASP A 82 10.83 -24.67 21.62
N GLY A 83 9.71 -24.33 20.96
CA GLY A 83 8.85 -25.23 20.21
C GLY A 83 7.91 -26.07 21.07
N VAL A 84 7.84 -25.81 22.38
CA VAL A 84 7.02 -26.54 23.36
C VAL A 84 6.16 -25.60 24.19
N THR A 85 6.74 -24.54 24.73
CA THR A 85 6.04 -23.53 25.53
C THR A 85 5.05 -22.76 24.66
N ASP A 86 3.84 -22.57 25.17
CA ASP A 86 2.86 -21.69 24.55
C ASP A 86 3.25 -20.23 24.77
N ASP A 87 3.68 -19.58 23.70
CA ASP A 87 4.22 -18.22 23.70
C ASP A 87 3.15 -17.16 23.36
N THR A 88 1.89 -17.57 23.19
CA THR A 88 0.81 -16.68 22.71
C THR A 88 0.65 -15.43 23.58
N GLU A 89 0.62 -15.59 24.90
CA GLU A 89 0.44 -14.47 25.83
C GLU A 89 1.64 -13.52 25.80
N ALA A 90 2.86 -14.01 25.55
CA ALA A 90 4.04 -13.15 25.42
C ALA A 90 3.98 -12.29 24.14
N PHE A 91 3.54 -12.87 23.01
CA PHE A 91 3.31 -12.11 21.77
C PHE A 91 2.25 -11.04 21.95
N ASN A 92 1.08 -11.40 22.48
CA ASN A 92 -0.03 -10.45 22.65
C ASN A 92 0.30 -9.37 23.68
N ARG A 93 1.07 -9.66 24.74
CA ARG A 93 1.61 -8.61 25.64
C ARG A 93 2.60 -7.70 24.93
N ALA A 94 3.54 -8.24 24.17
CA ALA A 94 4.47 -7.44 23.40
C ALA A 94 3.72 -6.54 22.40
N ILE A 95 2.66 -7.02 21.76
CA ILE A 95 1.89 -6.19 20.81
C ILE A 95 1.06 -5.12 21.53
N SER A 96 0.48 -5.41 22.69
CA SER A 96 -0.48 -4.50 23.35
C SER A 96 0.15 -3.52 24.36
N ASP A 97 1.39 -3.74 24.80
CA ASP A 97 2.05 -2.91 25.83
C ASP A 97 2.13 -1.43 25.45
N GLY A 98 1.84 -0.56 26.42
CA GLY A 98 1.86 0.90 26.27
C GLY A 98 0.53 1.57 25.92
N ASN A 99 -0.61 0.97 26.29
CA ASN A 99 -1.97 1.50 26.05
C ASN A 99 -2.20 1.91 24.57
N ARG A 100 -1.97 0.95 23.68
CA ARG A 100 -1.97 1.18 22.23
C ARG A 100 -3.37 1.15 21.64
N CYS A 101 -3.44 1.54 20.37
CA CYS A 101 -4.63 1.43 19.54
C CYS A 101 -4.98 -0.04 19.21
N GLY A 102 -5.77 -0.65 20.10
CA GLY A 102 -6.31 -2.01 19.99
C GLY A 102 -7.68 -2.10 19.29
N PRO A 103 -8.15 -3.32 18.98
CA PRO A 103 -9.41 -3.50 18.27
C PRO A 103 -10.57 -2.95 19.09
N PHE A 104 -11.53 -2.30 18.43
CA PHE A 104 -12.71 -1.66 19.05
C PHE A 104 -12.43 -0.50 20.02
N VAL A 105 -11.17 -0.11 20.25
CA VAL A 105 -10.78 0.99 21.15
C VAL A 105 -10.60 2.32 20.39
N CYS A 106 -10.14 2.24 19.15
CA CYS A 106 -9.75 3.35 18.28
C CYS A 106 -9.96 2.96 16.82
N ASP A 107 -10.17 3.93 15.95
CA ASP A 107 -10.19 3.70 14.50
C ASP A 107 -8.77 3.68 13.91
N SER A 108 -7.87 4.52 14.43
CA SER A 108 -6.46 4.62 14.04
C SER A 108 -5.62 5.34 15.12
N SER A 109 -4.29 5.34 14.98
CA SER A 109 -3.35 6.09 15.83
C SER A 109 -2.00 6.23 15.12
N THR A 110 -1.33 7.36 15.35
CA THR A 110 0.04 7.62 14.87
C THR A 110 1.06 7.79 15.99
N ASP A 111 0.59 7.88 17.25
CA ASP A 111 1.39 8.14 18.44
C ASP A 111 1.66 6.88 19.30
N SER A 112 1.20 5.71 18.86
CA SER A 112 1.44 4.42 19.52
C SER A 112 2.08 3.35 18.62
N PRO A 113 3.21 3.65 17.94
CA PRO A 113 3.87 2.69 17.05
C PRO A 113 4.48 1.50 17.80
N ALA A 114 4.58 0.35 17.12
CA ALA A 114 5.26 -0.81 17.66
C ALA A 114 6.13 -1.54 16.66
N VAL A 115 7.37 -1.81 17.06
CA VAL A 115 8.23 -2.83 16.46
C VAL A 115 8.26 -4.00 17.40
N VAL A 116 7.57 -5.07 17.03
CA VAL A 116 7.58 -6.34 17.75
C VAL A 116 8.58 -7.26 17.07
N TYR A 117 9.73 -7.41 17.70
CA TYR A 117 10.83 -8.23 17.22
C TYR A 117 10.71 -9.66 17.71
N VAL A 118 10.92 -10.61 16.79
CA VAL A 118 10.86 -12.05 17.04
C VAL A 118 12.24 -12.65 16.80
N PRO A 119 13.02 -12.92 17.86
CA PRO A 119 14.30 -13.61 17.72
C PRO A 119 14.12 -15.00 17.12
N SER A 120 15.21 -15.57 16.59
CA SER A 120 15.22 -16.97 16.13
C SER A 120 14.68 -17.93 17.19
N GLY A 121 13.83 -18.88 16.78
CA GLY A 121 13.18 -19.84 17.65
C GLY A 121 11.92 -20.44 17.02
N THR A 122 11.30 -21.41 17.69
CA THR A 122 9.97 -21.92 17.35
C THR A 122 9.00 -21.55 18.46
N TYR A 123 7.99 -20.76 18.15
CA TYR A 123 7.03 -20.23 19.11
C TYR A 123 5.69 -20.95 18.90
N VAL A 124 5.23 -21.70 19.89
CA VAL A 124 3.92 -22.38 19.83
C VAL A 124 2.83 -21.38 20.16
N ILE A 125 1.81 -21.28 19.31
CA ILE A 125 0.73 -20.30 19.41
C ILE A 125 -0.62 -21.03 19.42
N SER A 126 -1.35 -20.94 20.53
CA SER A 126 -2.63 -21.64 20.74
C SER A 126 -3.87 -20.75 20.66
N LYS A 127 -3.70 -19.42 20.66
CA LYS A 127 -4.74 -18.41 20.41
C LYS A 127 -4.22 -17.41 19.36
N PRO A 128 -5.08 -16.64 18.67
CA PRO A 128 -4.62 -15.71 17.65
C PRO A 128 -3.69 -14.65 18.24
N ILE A 129 -2.66 -14.31 17.49
CA ILE A 129 -1.84 -13.10 17.69
C ILE A 129 -2.66 -11.92 17.14
N ILE A 130 -3.12 -11.05 18.03
CA ILE A 130 -3.96 -9.90 17.64
C ILE A 130 -3.04 -8.76 17.23
N PHE A 131 -3.06 -8.42 15.95
CA PHE A 131 -2.11 -7.51 15.35
C PHE A 131 -2.64 -6.08 15.32
N TYR A 132 -2.25 -5.31 16.35
CA TYR A 132 -2.75 -3.95 16.63
C TYR A 132 -2.37 -2.92 15.55
N TYR A 133 -3.04 -1.76 15.59
CA TYR A 133 -2.75 -0.64 14.70
C TYR A 133 -1.29 -0.18 14.79
N MET A 134 -0.71 0.33 13.69
CA MET A 134 0.68 0.83 13.64
C MET A 134 1.75 -0.15 14.19
N THR A 135 1.59 -1.45 13.92
CA THR A 135 2.51 -2.51 14.37
C THR A 135 3.34 -3.05 13.20
N GLN A 136 4.61 -3.32 13.45
CA GLN A 136 5.50 -4.11 12.62
C GLN A 136 5.89 -5.38 13.38
N LEU A 137 5.63 -6.56 12.82
CA LEU A 137 6.09 -7.84 13.36
C LEU A 137 7.29 -8.32 12.52
N ILE A 138 8.47 -8.31 13.12
CA ILE A 138 9.75 -8.50 12.41
C ILE A 138 10.50 -9.67 13.02
N GLY A 139 10.65 -10.75 12.26
CA GLY A 139 11.52 -11.85 12.65
C GLY A 139 12.99 -11.60 12.33
N ASN A 140 13.87 -12.36 12.98
CA ASN A 140 15.30 -12.38 12.67
C ASN A 140 15.53 -12.93 11.24
N PRO A 141 16.04 -12.13 10.28
CA PRO A 141 16.26 -12.59 8.91
C PRO A 141 17.45 -13.56 8.76
N LYS A 142 18.37 -13.62 9.74
CA LYS A 142 19.52 -14.55 9.71
C LYS A 142 19.08 -16.00 9.91
N ASN A 143 18.02 -16.20 10.69
CA ASN A 143 17.37 -17.49 10.87
C ASN A 143 15.90 -17.25 11.21
N LEU A 144 15.02 -17.48 10.22
CA LEU A 144 13.61 -17.10 10.33
C LEU A 144 12.94 -17.81 11.51
N PRO A 145 12.36 -17.07 12.47
CA PRO A 145 11.57 -17.68 13.52
C PRO A 145 10.31 -18.35 12.97
N VAL A 146 9.91 -19.43 13.62
CA VAL A 146 8.72 -20.21 13.28
C VAL A 146 7.61 -19.90 14.27
N LEU A 147 6.48 -19.38 13.77
CA LEU A 147 5.23 -19.31 14.52
C LEU A 147 4.43 -20.58 14.20
N LYS A 148 4.41 -21.51 15.15
CA LYS A 148 3.80 -22.83 15.01
C LYS A 148 2.40 -22.81 15.63
N ALA A 149 1.38 -22.99 14.80
CA ALA A 149 0.01 -23.16 15.29
C ALA A 149 -0.07 -24.42 16.16
N ALA A 150 -0.58 -24.28 17.38
CA ALA A 150 -0.89 -25.44 18.21
C ALA A 150 -2.04 -26.23 17.57
N ALA A 151 -2.04 -27.56 17.70
CA ALA A 151 -3.14 -28.39 17.22
C ALA A 151 -4.50 -28.05 17.88
N SER A 152 -4.49 -27.32 19.00
CA SER A 152 -5.69 -26.82 19.68
C SER A 152 -6.17 -25.45 19.21
N LEU A 153 -5.43 -24.73 18.34
CA LEU A 153 -5.83 -23.41 17.86
C LEU A 153 -7.19 -23.51 17.15
N ASP A 154 -8.14 -22.73 17.65
CA ASP A 154 -9.49 -22.57 17.11
C ASP A 154 -9.77 -21.07 16.94
N ALA A 155 -9.42 -20.54 15.77
CA ALA A 155 -9.47 -19.12 15.46
C ALA A 155 -9.53 -18.90 13.95
N LEU A 156 -9.93 -17.69 13.54
CA LEU A 156 -9.91 -17.30 12.13
C LEU A 156 -8.50 -17.35 11.56
N ALA A 157 -7.46 -16.95 12.30
CA ALA A 157 -6.09 -17.01 11.80
C ALA A 157 -5.06 -17.17 12.93
N LEU A 158 -3.84 -17.56 12.58
CA LEU A 158 -2.71 -17.48 13.52
C LEU A 158 -2.38 -16.03 13.88
N ILE A 159 -2.32 -15.16 12.86
CA ILE A 159 -2.17 -13.71 13.01
C ILE A 159 -3.45 -13.05 12.51
N ASP A 160 -4.13 -12.32 13.39
CA ASP A 160 -5.39 -11.64 13.09
C ASP A 160 -5.21 -10.11 13.13
N ALA A 161 -5.22 -9.48 11.96
CA ALA A 161 -5.06 -8.04 11.82
C ALA A 161 -6.34 -7.22 12.03
N SER A 162 -7.51 -7.84 12.15
CA SER A 162 -8.75 -7.14 12.50
C SER A 162 -9.78 -8.14 13.02
N PRO A 163 -9.69 -8.54 14.31
CA PRO A 163 -10.58 -9.55 14.85
C PRO A 163 -12.04 -9.08 14.78
N TYR A 164 -12.95 -10.04 14.57
CA TYR A 164 -14.39 -9.77 14.54
C TYR A 164 -14.99 -9.87 15.95
N GLY A 165 -15.77 -8.87 16.32
CA GLY A 165 -16.53 -8.82 17.57
C GLY A 165 -17.99 -9.19 17.38
N ASP A 166 -18.83 -8.80 18.34
CA ASP A 166 -20.27 -9.08 18.33
C ASP A 166 -20.93 -8.59 17.03
N GLY A 167 -21.81 -9.43 16.47
CA GLY A 167 -22.53 -9.13 15.22
C GLY A 167 -21.63 -9.09 13.97
N GLY A 168 -20.38 -9.56 14.06
CA GLY A 168 -19.43 -9.52 12.93
C GLY A 168 -18.84 -8.14 12.67
N ARG A 169 -18.85 -7.24 13.67
CA ARG A 169 -18.17 -5.95 13.57
C ARG A 169 -16.65 -6.17 13.52
N PRO A 170 -15.92 -5.63 12.53
CA PRO A 170 -14.47 -5.75 12.50
C PRO A 170 -13.80 -4.86 13.58
N GLY A 171 -12.63 -5.28 14.04
CA GLY A 171 -11.82 -4.55 15.04
C GLY A 171 -11.44 -3.15 14.60
N TRP A 172 -11.22 -2.98 13.29
CA TRP A 172 -11.01 -1.71 12.61
C TRP A 172 -11.69 -1.72 11.24
N THR A 173 -12.07 -0.54 10.75
CA THR A 173 -12.49 -0.33 9.37
C THR A 173 -11.32 -0.63 8.44
N SER A 174 -11.47 -1.58 7.52
CA SER A 174 -10.35 -2.08 6.71
C SER A 174 -9.76 -1.06 5.75
N THR A 175 -10.55 -0.10 5.25
CA THR A 175 -10.08 1.03 4.42
C THR A 175 -9.20 2.01 5.20
N ASN A 176 -9.17 1.92 6.53
CA ASN A 176 -8.37 2.77 7.41
C ASN A 176 -7.22 2.01 8.07
N LEU A 177 -6.96 0.76 7.68
CA LEU A 177 -5.89 -0.07 8.25
C LEU A 177 -4.52 0.21 7.61
N PHE A 178 -3.86 1.29 8.05
CA PHE A 178 -2.59 1.75 7.50
C PHE A 178 -1.36 1.35 8.34
N MET A 179 -0.16 1.57 7.78
CA MET A 179 1.12 1.60 8.50
C MET A 179 1.43 0.31 9.29
N ARG A 180 1.40 -0.83 8.61
CA ARG A 180 1.54 -2.16 9.23
C ARG A 180 2.45 -3.06 8.42
N GLN A 181 3.33 -3.81 9.09
CA GLN A 181 4.24 -4.72 8.39
C GLN A 181 4.36 -6.08 9.07
N ILE A 182 4.44 -7.14 8.27
CA ILE A 182 4.88 -8.47 8.71
C ILE A 182 6.07 -8.88 7.86
N ARG A 183 7.22 -9.18 8.48
CA ARG A 183 8.39 -9.66 7.73
C ARG A 183 9.24 -10.70 8.44
N ASN A 184 9.88 -11.55 7.65
CA ASN A 184 10.87 -12.54 8.07
C ASN A 184 10.31 -13.61 9.03
N LEU A 185 9.20 -14.26 8.68
CA LEU A 185 8.58 -15.29 9.52
C LEU A 185 8.36 -16.57 8.74
N VAL A 186 8.38 -17.70 9.44
CA VAL A 186 7.74 -18.94 9.00
C VAL A 186 6.46 -19.12 9.80
N ILE A 187 5.34 -19.28 9.11
CA ILE A 187 4.05 -19.64 9.70
C ILE A 187 3.81 -21.12 9.42
N ASP A 188 3.69 -21.93 10.47
CA ASP A 188 3.49 -23.37 10.36
C ASP A 188 2.12 -23.76 10.92
N GLY A 189 1.19 -24.02 10.01
CA GLY A 189 -0.17 -24.50 10.29
C GLY A 189 -0.33 -26.01 10.14
N THR A 190 0.74 -26.77 9.90
CA THR A 190 0.66 -28.21 9.55
C THR A 190 0.08 -29.08 10.67
N ALA A 191 0.09 -28.61 11.91
CA ALA A 191 -0.51 -29.30 13.05
C ALA A 191 -2.05 -29.19 13.10
N ILE A 192 -2.66 -28.28 12.32
CA ILE A 192 -4.12 -28.16 12.23
C ILE A 192 -4.65 -29.25 11.29
N PRO A 193 -5.68 -30.02 11.69
CA PRO A 193 -6.31 -31.00 10.80
C PRO A 193 -6.82 -30.37 9.50
N PRO A 194 -6.76 -31.09 8.36
CA PRO A 194 -7.14 -30.54 7.06
C PRO A 194 -8.61 -30.14 6.97
N THR A 195 -9.50 -30.72 7.77
CA THR A 195 -10.94 -30.44 7.76
C THR A 195 -11.36 -29.33 8.72
N ARG A 196 -10.42 -28.75 9.49
CA ARG A 196 -10.70 -27.61 10.37
C ARG A 196 -10.19 -26.32 9.74
N GLY A 197 -10.99 -25.26 9.82
CA GLY A 197 -10.62 -23.93 9.32
C GLY A 197 -9.31 -23.45 9.92
N PHE A 198 -8.43 -22.91 9.08
CA PHE A 198 -7.19 -22.26 9.47
C PHE A 198 -6.74 -21.30 8.40
N GLN A 199 -6.38 -20.10 8.83
CA GLN A 199 -5.72 -19.11 8.00
C GLN A 199 -4.37 -18.79 8.62
N GLY A 200 -3.31 -18.73 7.80
CA GLY A 200 -2.00 -18.31 8.30
C GLY A 200 -2.02 -16.86 8.77
N ILE A 201 -2.51 -15.96 7.91
CA ILE A 201 -2.66 -14.53 8.19
C ILE A 201 -4.04 -14.06 7.72
N HIS A 202 -4.81 -13.44 8.61
CA HIS A 202 -5.95 -12.60 8.25
C HIS A 202 -5.47 -11.15 8.09
N TRP A 203 -5.54 -10.62 6.87
CA TRP A 203 -4.88 -9.37 6.48
C TRP A 203 -5.80 -8.37 5.77
N PRO A 204 -6.92 -7.93 6.37
CA PRO A 204 -7.59 -6.73 5.91
C PRO A 204 -6.60 -5.56 6.04
N SER A 205 -6.28 -4.91 4.93
CA SER A 205 -5.23 -3.89 4.91
C SER A 205 -5.50 -2.80 3.89
N SER A 206 -4.92 -1.64 4.16
CA SER A 206 -4.93 -0.48 3.26
C SER A 206 -3.50 -0.01 2.92
N GLN A 207 -3.33 1.24 2.50
CA GLN A 207 -2.04 1.79 2.08
C GLN A 207 -0.99 1.77 3.21
N ALA A 208 0.29 1.88 2.82
CA ALA A 208 1.44 1.77 3.73
C ALA A 208 1.46 0.46 4.55
N THR A 209 1.00 -0.64 3.94
CA THR A 209 1.08 -1.98 4.54
C THR A 209 1.89 -2.92 3.66
N THR A 210 2.69 -3.79 4.28
CA THR A 210 3.48 -4.81 3.56
C THR A 210 3.57 -6.13 4.31
N ILE A 211 3.45 -7.24 3.57
CA ILE A 211 3.97 -8.55 3.99
C ILE A 211 5.20 -8.87 3.13
N GLN A 212 6.35 -9.16 3.75
CA GLN A 212 7.60 -9.40 3.04
C GLN A 212 8.41 -10.58 3.61
N ASN A 213 8.95 -11.44 2.75
CA ASN A 213 9.83 -12.55 3.18
C ASN A 213 9.16 -13.45 4.23
N VAL A 214 7.96 -13.93 3.91
CA VAL A 214 7.17 -14.81 4.79
C VAL A 214 6.95 -16.15 4.12
N LYS A 215 7.22 -17.22 4.89
CA LYS A 215 6.95 -18.59 4.47
C LYS A 215 5.70 -19.11 5.19
N ILE A 216 4.81 -19.80 4.49
CA ILE A 216 3.60 -20.37 5.09
C ILE A 216 3.51 -21.86 4.71
N ARG A 217 3.39 -22.72 5.72
CA ARG A 217 3.29 -24.18 5.55
C ARG A 217 1.95 -24.66 6.08
N MET A 218 1.21 -25.34 5.22
CA MET A 218 -0.10 -25.92 5.54
C MET A 218 -0.13 -27.39 5.14
N THR A 219 -1.21 -28.08 5.52
CA THR A 219 -1.47 -29.44 5.05
C THR A 219 -1.63 -29.50 3.52
N GLN A 220 -1.10 -30.56 2.91
CA GLN A 220 -1.19 -30.82 1.46
C GLN A 220 -2.35 -31.77 1.10
N SER A 221 -3.22 -32.08 2.06
CA SER A 221 -4.40 -32.92 1.80
C SER A 221 -5.33 -32.25 0.78
N ALA A 222 -5.86 -33.02 -0.18
CA ALA A 222 -6.90 -32.56 -1.09
C ALA A 222 -8.21 -32.20 -0.38
N GLN A 223 -8.39 -32.62 0.89
CA GLN A 223 -9.53 -32.26 1.75
C GLN A 223 -9.26 -31.01 2.60
N SER A 224 -8.12 -30.33 2.40
CA SER A 224 -7.79 -29.12 3.14
C SER A 224 -8.90 -28.08 3.01
N VAL A 225 -9.15 -27.34 4.09
CA VAL A 225 -9.91 -26.08 4.11
C VAL A 225 -9.05 -24.90 4.55
N HIS A 226 -7.72 -25.07 4.57
CA HIS A 226 -6.79 -24.02 5.00
C HIS A 226 -6.57 -22.96 3.92
N ALA A 227 -6.28 -21.74 4.33
CA ALA A 227 -5.78 -20.68 3.46
C ALA A 227 -4.48 -20.08 4.01
N GLY A 228 -3.48 -19.81 3.16
CA GLY A 228 -2.22 -19.23 3.64
C GLY A 228 -2.44 -17.79 4.11
N ILE A 229 -2.95 -16.96 3.22
CA ILE A 229 -3.35 -15.58 3.51
C ILE A 229 -4.82 -15.40 3.13
N PHE A 230 -5.58 -14.80 4.04
CA PHE A 230 -6.97 -14.43 3.84
C PHE A 230 -7.13 -12.92 3.89
N VAL A 231 -7.72 -12.36 2.85
CA VAL A 231 -8.09 -10.94 2.76
C VAL A 231 -9.50 -10.88 2.21
N GLU A 232 -10.44 -10.37 2.98
CA GLU A 232 -11.84 -10.27 2.60
C GLU A 232 -12.20 -8.86 2.15
N ASN A 233 -11.48 -7.83 2.61
CA ASN A 233 -11.65 -6.44 2.19
C ASN A 233 -10.43 -5.54 2.54
N GLY A 234 -10.48 -4.28 2.11
CA GLY A 234 -9.50 -3.22 2.39
C GLY A 234 -9.25 -2.30 1.19
N SER A 235 -8.24 -1.43 1.27
CA SER A 235 -7.76 -0.52 0.20
C SER A 235 -6.24 -0.66 0.02
N GLY A 236 -5.86 -1.88 -0.29
CA GLY A 236 -4.56 -2.47 -0.03
C GLY A 236 -3.42 -2.00 -0.93
N GLY A 237 -2.25 -2.41 -0.45
CA GLY A 237 -0.93 -1.94 -0.85
C GLY A 237 -0.09 -3.06 -1.45
N HIS A 238 0.85 -3.60 -0.68
CA HIS A 238 1.97 -4.38 -1.23
C HIS A 238 2.24 -5.72 -0.51
N MET A 239 2.52 -6.78 -1.26
CA MET A 239 3.13 -8.00 -0.71
C MET A 239 4.27 -8.45 -1.61
N ALA A 240 5.38 -8.89 -1.01
CA ALA A 240 6.52 -9.36 -1.75
C ALA A 240 7.20 -10.58 -1.10
N ASP A 241 7.89 -11.38 -1.92
CA ASP A 241 8.79 -12.43 -1.45
C ASP A 241 8.09 -13.46 -0.54
N LEU A 242 6.99 -14.03 -1.02
CA LEU A 242 6.20 -15.02 -0.28
C LEU A 242 6.54 -16.44 -0.75
N ASP A 243 6.51 -17.40 0.17
CA ASP A 243 6.71 -18.83 -0.11
C ASP A 243 5.66 -19.67 0.63
N ILE A 244 4.61 -20.06 -0.07
CA ILE A 244 3.42 -20.72 0.50
C ILE A 244 3.34 -22.16 0.00
N SER A 245 3.05 -23.10 0.90
CA SER A 245 2.90 -24.52 0.56
C SER A 245 1.67 -25.16 1.19
N GLY A 246 0.94 -25.95 0.40
CA GLY A 246 -0.29 -26.63 0.83
C GLY A 246 -1.52 -25.73 0.85
N GLY A 247 -2.60 -26.23 1.47
CA GLY A 247 -3.87 -25.53 1.64
C GLY A 247 -4.90 -25.77 0.54
N LEU A 248 -6.16 -25.47 0.84
CA LEU A 248 -7.18 -25.31 -0.19
C LEU A 248 -6.81 -24.13 -1.09
N TYR A 249 -6.44 -23.02 -0.44
CA TYR A 249 -5.97 -21.81 -1.08
C TYR A 249 -4.57 -21.51 -0.60
N GLY A 250 -3.62 -21.31 -1.51
CA GLY A 250 -2.38 -20.61 -1.13
C GLY A 250 -2.73 -19.22 -0.59
N MET A 251 -3.58 -18.50 -1.33
CA MET A 251 -4.13 -17.20 -0.94
C MET A 251 -5.61 -17.10 -1.33
N ASN A 252 -6.45 -16.59 -0.43
CA ASN A 252 -7.87 -16.33 -0.65
C ASN A 252 -8.15 -14.84 -0.40
N ILE A 253 -8.22 -14.04 -1.46
CA ILE A 253 -8.00 -12.59 -1.37
C ILE A 253 -9.02 -11.76 -2.14
N GLY A 254 -9.47 -10.68 -1.52
CA GLY A 254 -10.32 -9.65 -2.12
C GLY A 254 -10.14 -8.30 -1.44
N ASN A 255 -9.95 -7.27 -2.25
CA ASN A 255 -9.57 -5.93 -1.82
C ASN A 255 -9.79 -4.96 -3.00
N GLN A 256 -9.94 -3.66 -2.75
CA GLN A 256 -10.09 -2.66 -3.83
C GLN A 256 -8.95 -2.78 -4.86
N GLN A 257 -7.71 -2.66 -4.38
CA GLN A 257 -6.51 -2.85 -5.19
C GLN A 257 -5.34 -3.42 -4.41
N PHE A 258 -4.33 -3.90 -5.14
CA PHE A 258 -3.06 -4.35 -4.56
C PHE A 258 -1.99 -4.55 -5.62
N THR A 259 -0.74 -4.61 -5.17
CA THR A 259 0.41 -5.09 -5.96
C THR A 259 1.08 -6.25 -5.24
N MET A 260 1.34 -7.34 -5.96
CA MET A 260 2.03 -8.51 -5.44
C MET A 260 3.22 -8.88 -6.30
N ARG A 261 4.36 -9.14 -5.67
CA ARG A 261 5.61 -9.45 -6.36
C ARG A 261 6.31 -10.68 -5.80
N ASN A 262 6.90 -11.51 -6.65
CA ASN A 262 7.74 -12.64 -6.24
C ASN A 262 7.01 -13.56 -5.23
N VAL A 263 5.83 -14.04 -5.62
CA VAL A 263 5.00 -14.93 -4.79
C VAL A 263 5.15 -16.36 -5.30
N LYS A 264 5.62 -17.25 -4.43
CA LYS A 264 5.76 -18.68 -4.71
C LYS A 264 4.66 -19.45 -3.99
N ILE A 265 3.97 -20.33 -4.71
CA ILE A 265 2.92 -21.20 -4.15
C ILE A 265 3.10 -22.61 -4.70
N SER A 266 3.15 -23.62 -3.84
CA SER A 266 3.27 -25.02 -4.26
C SER A 266 2.28 -25.92 -3.54
N ASN A 267 1.84 -27.00 -4.20
CA ASN A 267 1.02 -28.06 -3.58
C ASN A 267 -0.31 -27.58 -2.96
N ALA A 268 -0.81 -26.42 -3.40
CA ALA A 268 -2.14 -25.93 -3.04
C ALA A 268 -3.18 -26.52 -4.00
N VAL A 269 -4.41 -26.75 -3.55
CA VAL A 269 -5.50 -27.15 -4.45
C VAL A 269 -5.76 -26.04 -5.47
N ILE A 270 -5.88 -24.81 -4.98
CA ILE A 270 -5.94 -23.57 -5.75
C ILE A 270 -4.81 -22.65 -5.27
N GLY A 271 -3.95 -22.21 -6.18
CA GLY A 271 -2.84 -21.30 -5.83
C GLY A 271 -3.35 -19.99 -5.24
N ILE A 272 -4.04 -19.19 -6.06
CA ILE A 272 -4.68 -17.94 -5.65
C ILE A 272 -6.17 -18.00 -6.01
N SER A 273 -7.04 -17.74 -5.03
CA SER A 273 -8.46 -17.43 -5.26
C SER A 273 -8.67 -15.93 -5.07
N GLN A 274 -8.92 -15.24 -6.18
CA GLN A 274 -9.33 -13.84 -6.18
C GLN A 274 -10.85 -13.77 -5.98
N ILE A 275 -11.27 -13.40 -4.78
CA ILE A 275 -12.68 -13.35 -4.36
C ILE A 275 -13.38 -12.17 -5.02
N TRP A 276 -12.79 -10.98 -4.94
CA TRP A 276 -13.27 -9.75 -5.58
C TRP A 276 -12.11 -8.75 -5.70
N ASN A 277 -12.21 -7.78 -6.61
CA ASN A 277 -11.33 -6.59 -6.59
C ASN A 277 -11.89 -5.49 -7.49
N TRP A 278 -11.27 -4.32 -7.47
CA TRP A 278 -11.38 -3.35 -8.56
C TRP A 278 -10.25 -3.51 -9.57
N GLY A 279 -9.01 -3.73 -9.09
CA GLY A 279 -7.87 -4.09 -9.95
C GLY A 279 -6.66 -4.57 -9.17
N TRP A 280 -5.83 -5.43 -9.78
CA TRP A 280 -4.68 -6.02 -9.09
C TRP A 280 -3.53 -6.29 -10.04
N LEU A 281 -2.30 -6.00 -9.60
CA LEU A 281 -1.08 -6.38 -10.31
C LEU A 281 -0.37 -7.54 -9.61
N TYR A 282 -0.05 -8.58 -10.37
CA TYR A 282 0.82 -9.68 -9.98
C TYR A 282 2.05 -9.72 -10.88
N SER A 283 3.24 -9.71 -10.28
CA SER A 283 4.52 -9.81 -10.99
C SER A 283 5.38 -10.92 -10.40
N GLY A 284 5.95 -11.79 -11.25
CA GLY A 284 6.84 -12.85 -10.78
C GLY A 284 6.15 -13.90 -9.90
N LEU A 285 4.94 -14.33 -10.26
CA LEU A 285 4.33 -15.51 -9.65
C LEU A 285 5.14 -16.75 -10.02
N SER A 286 5.32 -17.67 -9.07
CA SER A 286 5.83 -19.01 -9.30
C SER A 286 4.88 -20.02 -8.65
N ILE A 287 3.95 -20.57 -9.42
CA ILE A 287 2.92 -21.47 -8.89
C ILE A 287 3.10 -22.86 -9.46
N THR A 288 3.24 -23.86 -8.59
CA THR A 288 3.50 -25.25 -8.99
C THR A 288 2.59 -26.28 -8.32
N ASP A 289 2.42 -27.41 -9.02
CA ASP A 289 1.84 -28.64 -8.48
C ASP A 289 0.45 -28.42 -7.87
N CYS A 290 -0.48 -27.93 -8.70
CA CYS A 290 -1.78 -27.44 -8.27
C CYS A 290 -2.93 -27.84 -9.21
N GLY A 291 -4.17 -27.82 -8.74
CA GLY A 291 -5.33 -28.00 -9.63
C GLY A 291 -5.53 -26.78 -10.53
N THR A 292 -5.63 -25.61 -9.89
CA THR A 292 -5.80 -24.31 -10.55
C THR A 292 -4.80 -23.32 -9.96
N ALA A 293 -3.97 -22.69 -10.79
CA ALA A 293 -2.97 -21.74 -10.28
C ALA A 293 -3.62 -20.42 -9.84
N PHE A 294 -4.57 -19.90 -10.62
CA PHE A 294 -5.24 -18.63 -10.35
C PHE A 294 -6.73 -18.73 -10.70
N SER A 295 -7.60 -18.44 -9.74
CA SER A 295 -9.05 -18.44 -9.92
C SER A 295 -9.61 -17.04 -9.73
N MET A 296 -10.41 -16.58 -10.70
CA MET A 296 -11.16 -15.31 -10.65
C MET A 296 -12.62 -15.51 -11.09
N ILE A 297 -13.21 -16.64 -10.73
CA ILE A 297 -14.56 -17.07 -11.19
C ILE A 297 -15.71 -16.55 -10.30
N ASN A 298 -15.41 -15.85 -9.20
CA ASN A 298 -16.43 -15.54 -8.21
C ASN A 298 -17.60 -14.72 -8.79
N GLY A 299 -18.82 -15.05 -8.36
CA GLY A 299 -20.06 -14.46 -8.86
C GLY A 299 -20.59 -15.03 -10.18
N TYR A 300 -19.87 -15.96 -10.81
CA TYR A 300 -20.30 -16.64 -12.04
C TYR A 300 -21.70 -17.29 -11.93
N THR A 301 -21.97 -18.01 -10.84
CA THR A 301 -23.26 -18.72 -10.65
C THR A 301 -24.44 -17.76 -10.52
N ALA A 302 -24.20 -16.54 -10.06
CA ALA A 302 -25.18 -15.46 -9.98
C ALA A 302 -25.23 -14.61 -11.27
N ASN A 303 -24.47 -14.98 -12.31
CA ASN A 303 -24.27 -14.21 -13.53
C ASN A 303 -23.85 -12.74 -13.26
N LYS A 304 -23.02 -12.55 -12.24
CA LYS A 304 -22.53 -11.24 -11.81
C LYS A 304 -21.09 -11.38 -11.33
N LEU A 305 -20.13 -11.06 -12.20
CA LEU A 305 -18.71 -11.19 -11.85
C LEU A 305 -18.34 -10.23 -10.72
N GLU A 306 -17.59 -10.72 -9.73
CA GLU A 306 -17.15 -9.94 -8.56
C GLU A 306 -15.67 -9.50 -8.65
N VAL A 307 -14.93 -9.96 -9.67
CA VAL A 307 -13.55 -9.52 -9.93
C VAL A 307 -13.55 -8.47 -11.05
N GLY A 308 -13.08 -7.26 -10.75
CA GLY A 308 -12.98 -6.17 -11.71
C GLY A 308 -11.88 -6.41 -12.74
N SER A 309 -10.63 -6.48 -12.29
CA SER A 309 -9.50 -6.71 -13.20
C SER A 309 -8.27 -7.33 -12.56
N VAL A 310 -7.51 -8.08 -13.37
CA VAL A 310 -6.27 -8.74 -12.98
C VAL A 310 -5.21 -8.55 -14.08
N VAL A 311 -4.01 -8.14 -13.68
CA VAL A 311 -2.83 -8.07 -14.54
C VAL A 311 -1.77 -9.01 -13.98
N ILE A 312 -1.29 -9.96 -14.78
CA ILE A 312 -0.23 -10.90 -14.40
C ILE A 312 0.92 -10.77 -15.40
N ILE A 313 2.11 -10.49 -14.89
CA ILE A 313 3.32 -10.34 -15.70
C ILE A 313 4.49 -11.17 -15.17
N ASP A 314 5.43 -11.49 -16.06
CA ASP A 314 6.77 -11.99 -15.72
C ASP A 314 6.79 -13.25 -14.83
N SER A 315 5.78 -14.10 -15.01
CA SER A 315 5.43 -15.20 -14.11
C SER A 315 5.68 -16.58 -14.71
N GLU A 316 5.81 -17.59 -13.86
CA GLU A 316 6.09 -18.98 -14.23
C GLU A 316 5.11 -19.92 -13.53
N ILE A 317 4.44 -20.77 -14.30
CA ILE A 317 3.43 -21.72 -13.79
C ILE A 317 3.81 -23.12 -14.26
N ALA A 318 3.88 -24.08 -13.34
CA ALA A 318 4.31 -25.44 -13.67
C ALA A 318 3.42 -26.51 -13.06
N ASN A 319 3.22 -27.62 -13.79
CA ASN A 319 2.53 -28.82 -13.29
C ASN A 319 1.15 -28.52 -12.66
N CYS A 320 0.42 -27.54 -13.21
CA CYS A 320 -0.92 -27.24 -12.76
C CYS A 320 -1.94 -27.65 -13.82
N GLY A 321 -3.12 -28.13 -13.38
CA GLY A 321 -4.19 -28.55 -14.30
C GLY A 321 -4.66 -27.40 -15.22
N ARG A 322 -4.66 -26.18 -14.70
CA ARG A 322 -4.88 -24.93 -15.46
C ARG A 322 -4.16 -23.75 -14.83
N PHE A 323 -3.79 -22.76 -15.64
CA PHE A 323 -3.25 -21.50 -15.11
C PHE A 323 -4.38 -20.61 -14.59
N VAL A 324 -5.19 -20.00 -15.47
CA VAL A 324 -6.30 -19.13 -15.06
C VAL A 324 -7.65 -19.84 -15.25
N ASP A 325 -8.48 -19.81 -14.22
CA ASP A 325 -9.91 -20.12 -14.30
C ASP A 325 -10.72 -18.83 -14.15
N MET A 326 -11.52 -18.50 -15.17
CA MET A 326 -12.32 -17.28 -15.24
C MET A 326 -13.72 -17.54 -15.81
N ALA A 327 -14.58 -16.53 -15.70
CA ALA A 327 -15.98 -16.62 -16.12
C ALA A 327 -16.41 -15.54 -17.13
N TRP A 328 -15.45 -14.79 -17.67
CA TRP A 328 -15.70 -13.70 -18.60
C TRP A 328 -16.22 -14.20 -19.96
N LYS A 329 -17.12 -13.41 -20.53
CA LYS A 329 -17.73 -13.53 -21.85
C LYS A 329 -17.94 -12.13 -22.42
N ARG A 330 -18.19 -12.03 -23.73
CA ARG A 330 -18.42 -10.74 -24.40
C ARG A 330 -19.65 -9.99 -23.86
N ASP A 331 -20.61 -10.71 -23.33
CA ASP A 331 -21.87 -10.26 -22.71
C ASP A 331 -21.87 -10.35 -21.18
N SER A 332 -20.68 -10.44 -20.55
CA SER A 332 -20.57 -10.47 -19.08
C SER A 332 -21.21 -9.26 -18.41
N VAL A 333 -21.76 -9.51 -17.21
CA VAL A 333 -22.34 -8.50 -16.33
C VAL A 333 -21.54 -8.47 -15.02
N PRO A 334 -21.13 -7.29 -14.53
CA PRO A 334 -21.14 -6.00 -15.20
C PRO A 334 -20.24 -5.94 -16.45
N ILE A 335 -20.53 -5.04 -17.40
CA ILE A 335 -19.87 -4.99 -18.72
C ILE A 335 -18.34 -4.77 -18.63
N GLY A 336 -17.86 -4.04 -17.63
CA GLY A 336 -16.44 -3.78 -17.39
C GLY A 336 -15.75 -4.78 -16.47
N ALA A 337 -16.45 -5.77 -15.93
CA ALA A 337 -15.86 -6.74 -15.00
C ALA A 337 -15.05 -7.82 -15.73
N GLY A 338 -14.22 -8.55 -14.97
CA GLY A 338 -13.46 -9.70 -15.44
C GLY A 338 -12.35 -9.39 -16.45
N GLN A 339 -11.77 -8.18 -16.43
CA GLN A 339 -10.66 -7.85 -17.32
C GLN A 339 -9.41 -8.67 -16.92
N LEU A 340 -8.68 -9.21 -17.90
CA LEU A 340 -7.48 -10.01 -17.65
C LEU A 340 -6.39 -9.64 -18.65
N VAL A 341 -5.17 -9.45 -18.15
CA VAL A 341 -3.96 -9.25 -18.96
C VAL A 341 -2.88 -10.21 -18.48
N LEU A 342 -2.28 -10.92 -19.43
CA LEU A 342 -1.19 -11.87 -19.24
C LEU A 342 -0.03 -11.46 -20.14
N GLU A 343 1.16 -11.19 -19.59
CA GLU A 343 2.34 -10.85 -20.40
C GLU A 343 3.61 -11.54 -19.86
N ASN A 344 4.39 -12.12 -20.77
CA ASN A 344 5.62 -12.84 -20.43
C ASN A 344 5.38 -13.95 -19.38
N ILE A 345 4.47 -14.87 -19.69
CA ILE A 345 4.11 -15.98 -18.80
C ILE A 345 4.69 -17.28 -19.33
N LYS A 346 5.59 -17.90 -18.55
CA LYS A 346 6.13 -19.22 -18.87
C LYS A 346 5.26 -20.31 -18.28
N LEU A 347 4.83 -21.24 -19.11
CA LEU A 347 4.07 -22.43 -18.72
C LEU A 347 4.96 -23.66 -18.88
N THR A 348 4.87 -24.61 -17.95
CA THR A 348 5.53 -25.93 -18.04
C THR A 348 4.57 -27.01 -17.58
N ASN A 349 4.14 -27.90 -18.48
CA ASN A 349 3.14 -28.94 -18.18
C ASN A 349 1.80 -28.38 -17.64
N VAL A 350 1.32 -27.27 -18.23
CA VAL A 350 0.03 -26.65 -17.86
C VAL A 350 -0.91 -26.74 -19.06
N PRO A 351 -1.74 -27.79 -19.20
CA PRO A 351 -2.47 -28.06 -20.45
C PRO A 351 -3.49 -26.97 -20.84
N ILE A 352 -4.01 -26.20 -19.87
CA ILE A 352 -4.97 -25.11 -20.11
C ILE A 352 -4.40 -23.81 -19.55
N ALA A 353 -4.07 -22.86 -20.42
CA ALA A 353 -3.59 -21.55 -19.99
C ALA A 353 -4.74 -20.69 -19.42
N VAL A 354 -5.87 -20.64 -20.13
CA VAL A 354 -7.07 -19.93 -19.69
C VAL A 354 -8.29 -20.81 -19.92
N MET A 355 -9.03 -21.08 -18.84
CA MET A 355 -10.35 -21.71 -18.87
C MET A 355 -11.43 -20.64 -18.68
N GLY A 356 -12.51 -20.73 -19.46
CA GLY A 356 -13.68 -19.86 -19.38
C GLY A 356 -14.96 -20.67 -19.31
N SER A 357 -15.71 -20.59 -18.21
CA SER A 357 -16.99 -21.32 -18.05
C SER A 357 -16.88 -22.84 -18.36
N GLY A 358 -15.79 -23.48 -17.93
CA GLY A 358 -15.54 -24.92 -18.17
C GLY A 358 -14.97 -25.28 -19.55
N ALA A 359 -14.81 -24.30 -20.47
CA ALA A 359 -14.21 -24.50 -21.78
C ALA A 359 -12.79 -23.91 -21.86
N THR A 360 -11.92 -24.52 -22.67
CA THR A 360 -10.59 -23.96 -22.96
C THR A 360 -10.72 -22.72 -23.83
N VAL A 361 -10.26 -21.57 -23.33
CA VAL A 361 -10.20 -20.29 -24.05
C VAL A 361 -8.82 -20.06 -24.67
N LEU A 362 -7.76 -20.38 -23.91
CA LEU A 362 -6.39 -20.37 -24.38
C LEU A 362 -5.75 -21.72 -24.06
N PRO A 363 -5.37 -22.52 -25.07
CA PRO A 363 -4.63 -23.77 -24.84
C PRO A 363 -3.27 -23.47 -24.20
N GLY A 364 -2.84 -24.36 -23.30
CA GLY A 364 -1.54 -24.28 -22.64
C GLY A 364 -0.55 -25.31 -23.19
N GLY A 365 0.32 -25.81 -22.31
CA GLY A 365 1.34 -26.81 -22.56
C GLY A 365 2.64 -26.43 -21.85
N THR A 366 3.75 -26.58 -22.57
CA THR A 366 5.06 -26.04 -22.19
C THR A 366 5.45 -24.99 -23.22
N LEU A 367 5.19 -23.72 -22.92
CA LEU A 367 5.31 -22.59 -23.84
C LEU A 367 5.46 -21.27 -23.06
N THR A 368 5.71 -20.18 -23.77
CA THR A 368 5.63 -18.82 -23.21
C THR A 368 4.49 -18.05 -23.86
N ILE A 369 3.53 -17.59 -23.06
CA ILE A 369 2.53 -16.60 -23.48
C ILE A 369 3.24 -15.25 -23.54
N LYS A 370 3.45 -14.73 -24.75
CA LYS A 370 4.11 -13.44 -24.93
C LYS A 370 3.24 -12.30 -24.41
N ALA A 371 2.01 -12.18 -24.92
CA ALA A 371 0.99 -11.27 -24.41
C ALA A 371 -0.41 -11.75 -24.84
N TRP A 372 -1.36 -11.70 -23.92
CA TRP A 372 -2.76 -12.06 -24.13
C TRP A 372 -3.64 -11.22 -23.21
N ALA A 373 -4.81 -10.80 -23.69
CA ALA A 373 -5.74 -10.07 -22.86
C ALA A 373 -7.20 -10.32 -23.24
N GLN A 374 -8.10 -9.95 -22.33
CA GLN A 374 -9.54 -9.87 -22.58
C GLN A 374 -10.12 -8.62 -21.93
N GLY A 375 -11.24 -8.14 -22.48
CA GLY A 375 -12.00 -7.06 -21.88
C GLY A 375 -12.44 -5.98 -22.86
N ASN A 376 -12.48 -4.74 -22.37
CA ASN A 376 -12.78 -3.53 -23.12
C ASN A 376 -11.47 -2.83 -23.52
N LYS A 377 -11.34 -2.51 -24.81
CA LYS A 377 -10.16 -1.86 -25.38
C LYS A 377 -10.50 -0.50 -25.99
N TYR A 378 -9.55 0.44 -25.83
CA TYR A 378 -9.54 1.75 -26.48
C TYR A 378 -8.20 1.99 -27.18
N SER A 379 -8.21 2.20 -28.50
CA SER A 379 -6.97 2.39 -29.28
C SER A 379 -7.12 3.36 -30.46
N PRO A 380 -7.26 4.68 -30.22
CA PRO A 380 -7.64 5.33 -28.97
C PRO A 380 -9.16 5.40 -28.77
N ASN A 381 -9.94 5.04 -29.80
CA ASN A 381 -11.40 4.97 -29.72
C ASN A 381 -11.84 3.58 -29.26
N GLY A 382 -13.07 3.48 -28.76
CA GLY A 382 -13.66 2.24 -28.23
C GLY A 382 -15.11 2.48 -27.77
N PRO A 383 -15.71 1.56 -26.98
CA PRO A 383 -15.12 0.30 -26.52
C PRO A 383 -15.09 -0.78 -27.61
N GLU A 384 -13.98 -1.48 -27.76
CA GLU A 384 -13.91 -2.77 -28.47
C GLU A 384 -13.89 -3.91 -27.43
N LYS A 385 -14.87 -4.82 -27.49
CA LYS A 385 -14.83 -6.08 -26.74
C LYS A 385 -13.85 -7.03 -27.39
N PHE A 386 -12.88 -7.56 -26.66
CA PHE A 386 -11.87 -8.46 -27.21
C PHE A 386 -11.47 -9.57 -26.24
N GLN A 387 -10.93 -10.66 -26.79
CA GLN A 387 -10.33 -11.77 -26.06
C GLN A 387 -9.36 -12.47 -27.00
N GLY A 388 -8.07 -12.45 -26.69
CA GLY A 388 -7.05 -13.01 -27.58
C GLY A 388 -5.64 -12.45 -27.33
N SER A 389 -4.73 -12.90 -28.18
CA SER A 389 -3.36 -12.39 -28.20
C SER A 389 -3.33 -10.91 -28.55
N ILE A 390 -2.42 -10.17 -27.92
CA ILE A 390 -2.13 -8.77 -28.22
C ILE A 390 -0.65 -8.62 -28.60
N THR A 391 -0.29 -7.49 -29.19
CA THR A 391 1.13 -7.15 -29.39
C THR A 391 1.78 -6.95 -28.02
N PRO A 392 2.85 -7.69 -27.67
CA PRO A 392 3.59 -7.46 -26.44
C PRO A 392 4.13 -6.04 -26.39
N VAL A 393 4.22 -5.47 -25.20
CA VAL A 393 4.76 -4.14 -25.01
C VAL A 393 6.22 -4.11 -25.46
N ALA A 394 6.59 -3.10 -26.25
CA ALA A 394 7.98 -2.79 -26.54
C ALA A 394 8.63 -2.17 -25.29
N ARG A 395 9.02 -3.03 -24.34
CA ARG A 395 9.53 -2.58 -23.04
C ARG A 395 10.90 -1.90 -23.19
N PRO A 396 11.08 -0.64 -22.74
CA PRO A 396 12.36 0.04 -22.77
C PRO A 396 13.45 -0.71 -21.98
N GLN A 397 14.64 -0.89 -22.54
CA GLN A 397 15.73 -1.65 -21.90
C GLN A 397 16.14 -1.12 -20.52
N GLY A 398 16.05 0.21 -20.31
CA GLY A 398 16.33 0.82 -19.01
C GLY A 398 15.42 0.32 -17.88
N LEU A 399 14.23 -0.18 -18.21
CA LEU A 399 13.24 -0.70 -17.27
C LEU A 399 13.37 -2.21 -16.99
N LEU A 400 14.30 -2.90 -17.65
CA LEU A 400 14.33 -4.37 -17.66
C LEU A 400 15.52 -4.97 -16.96
N ASP A 401 15.31 -6.09 -16.28
CA ASP A 401 16.33 -7.06 -15.87
C ASP A 401 16.02 -8.42 -16.50
N ASN A 402 16.92 -8.94 -17.34
CA ASN A 402 16.74 -10.22 -18.04
C ASN A 402 15.37 -10.35 -18.73
N GLY A 403 14.88 -9.26 -19.34
CA GLY A 403 13.59 -9.21 -20.06
C GLY A 403 12.35 -9.04 -19.18
N LYS A 404 12.48 -9.11 -17.85
CA LYS A 404 11.41 -8.82 -16.87
C LYS A 404 11.52 -7.37 -16.40
N TYR A 405 10.44 -6.77 -15.92
CA TYR A 405 10.55 -5.44 -15.30
C TYR A 405 11.45 -5.52 -14.07
N TYR A 406 12.38 -4.58 -13.96
CA TYR A 406 13.27 -4.53 -12.84
C TYR A 406 12.51 -4.24 -11.55
N SER A 407 12.84 -5.01 -10.53
CA SER A 407 12.35 -4.85 -9.17
C SER A 407 13.42 -5.25 -8.19
N LYS A 408 13.40 -4.63 -7.01
CA LYS A 408 14.26 -4.96 -5.87
C LYS A 408 13.43 -4.81 -4.61
N SER A 409 13.46 -5.82 -3.77
CA SER A 409 12.79 -5.78 -2.46
C SER A 409 13.52 -4.85 -1.49
N LYS A 410 12.78 -4.34 -0.50
CA LYS A 410 13.33 -3.53 0.59
C LYS A 410 14.57 -4.18 1.22
N PRO A 411 15.75 -3.52 1.20
CA PRO A 411 16.94 -4.00 1.89
C PRO A 411 16.70 -4.13 3.39
N GLN A 412 17.17 -5.22 4.00
CA GLN A 412 17.04 -5.46 5.44
C GLN A 412 18.37 -5.46 6.18
N TYR A 413 19.48 -5.33 5.44
CA TYR A 413 20.84 -5.26 5.94
C TYR A 413 21.22 -6.45 6.86
N GLU A 414 20.66 -7.62 6.59
CA GLU A 414 20.80 -8.83 7.42
C GLU A 414 22.25 -9.29 7.60
N ASN A 415 23.14 -8.94 6.67
CA ASN A 415 24.55 -9.30 6.73
C ASN A 415 25.45 -8.22 7.37
N LEU A 416 24.89 -7.07 7.76
CA LEU A 416 25.64 -6.01 8.44
C LEU A 416 25.68 -6.22 9.96
N SER A 417 26.75 -5.71 10.58
CA SER A 417 26.93 -5.67 12.03
C SER A 417 26.51 -4.30 12.59
N THR A 418 26.38 -4.17 13.91
CA THR A 418 26.07 -2.89 14.56
C THR A 418 27.10 -1.79 14.27
N GLY A 419 28.36 -2.17 14.00
CA GLY A 419 29.43 -1.25 13.63
C GLY A 419 29.26 -0.59 12.26
N ASP A 420 28.41 -1.16 11.39
CA ASP A 420 28.09 -0.64 10.05
C ASP A 420 27.00 0.43 10.06
N PHE A 421 26.47 0.75 11.25
CA PHE A 421 25.40 1.74 11.43
C PHE A 421 25.89 2.99 12.15
N ILE A 422 25.20 4.09 11.89
CA ILE A 422 25.25 5.31 12.69
C ILE A 422 23.87 5.54 13.25
N SER A 423 23.76 5.73 14.57
CA SER A 423 22.52 6.15 15.22
C SER A 423 22.33 7.65 15.05
N VAL A 424 21.16 8.07 14.55
CA VAL A 424 20.85 9.50 14.39
C VAL A 424 20.80 10.21 15.74
N ARG A 425 20.33 9.53 16.80
CA ARG A 425 20.31 10.08 18.15
C ARG A 425 21.71 10.24 18.73
N SER A 426 22.59 9.27 18.48
CA SER A 426 23.99 9.35 18.89
C SER A 426 24.77 10.43 18.12
N ALA A 427 24.24 10.87 16.97
CA ALA A 427 24.72 12.03 16.22
C ALA A 427 24.14 13.37 16.73
N GLY A 428 23.29 13.35 17.76
CA GLY A 428 22.78 14.55 18.44
C GLY A 428 21.34 14.92 18.13
N ALA A 429 20.63 14.16 17.29
CA ALA A 429 19.22 14.43 16.99
C ALA A 429 18.31 13.96 18.14
N THR A 430 17.36 14.80 18.52
CA THR A 430 16.48 14.55 19.67
C THR A 430 15.23 13.76 19.29
N GLY A 431 14.73 13.89 18.05
CA GLY A 431 13.55 13.19 17.56
C GLY A 431 12.32 13.39 18.45
N ASP A 432 12.19 14.55 19.10
CA ASP A 432 11.16 14.84 20.11
C ASP A 432 9.96 15.62 19.57
N GLY A 433 9.95 15.95 18.28
CA GLY A 433 8.89 16.69 17.60
C GLY A 433 8.92 18.20 17.83
N SER A 434 9.88 18.72 18.59
CA SER A 434 9.94 20.13 19.03
C SER A 434 11.28 20.80 18.78
N THR A 435 12.38 20.13 19.09
CA THR A 435 13.75 20.64 18.92
C THR A 435 14.10 20.67 17.44
N ASP A 436 14.79 21.73 17.01
CA ASP A 436 15.30 21.82 15.64
C ASP A 436 16.49 20.88 15.46
N ASP A 437 16.22 19.71 14.87
CA ASP A 437 17.21 18.67 14.61
C ASP A 437 17.92 18.86 13.26
N THR A 438 17.70 19.96 12.52
CA THR A 438 18.20 20.18 11.15
C THR A 438 19.69 19.88 11.03
N ARG A 439 20.50 20.50 11.90
CA ARG A 439 21.96 20.35 11.85
C ARG A 439 22.38 18.92 12.20
N ALA A 440 21.80 18.35 13.25
CA ALA A 440 22.15 17.00 13.70
C ALA A 440 21.78 15.93 12.66
N VAL A 441 20.60 16.04 12.04
CA VAL A 441 20.16 15.17 10.95
C VAL A 441 21.05 15.31 9.73
N GLN A 442 21.35 16.54 9.29
CA GLN A 442 22.21 16.78 8.13
C GLN A 442 23.64 16.24 8.35
N ASP A 443 24.21 16.49 9.53
CA ASP A 443 25.55 16.00 9.90
C ASP A 443 25.58 14.46 9.94
N ALA A 444 24.53 13.83 10.48
CA ALA A 444 24.40 12.38 10.53
C ALA A 444 24.34 11.73 9.14
N ILE A 445 23.52 12.28 8.23
CA ILE A 445 23.39 11.83 6.84
C ILE A 445 24.72 11.98 6.09
N THR A 446 25.37 13.14 6.23
CA THR A 446 26.64 13.43 5.57
C THR A 446 27.71 12.46 6.04
N ARG A 447 27.78 12.21 7.35
CA ARG A 447 28.73 11.28 7.96
C ARG A 447 28.46 9.83 7.57
N SER A 448 27.20 9.38 7.51
CA SER A 448 26.88 8.01 7.11
C SER A 448 27.28 7.75 5.67
N ALA A 449 26.99 8.69 4.76
CA ALA A 449 27.40 8.60 3.36
C ALA A 449 28.93 8.58 3.23
N SER A 450 29.65 9.49 3.91
CA SER A 450 31.11 9.56 3.80
C SER A 450 31.83 8.34 4.39
N GLN A 451 31.23 7.67 5.38
CA GLN A 451 31.79 6.48 6.02
C GLN A 451 31.27 5.17 5.40
N ASN A 452 30.44 5.25 4.36
CA ASN A 452 29.75 4.10 3.78
C ASN A 452 29.05 3.25 4.86
N LYS A 453 28.30 3.90 5.75
CA LYS A 453 27.49 3.29 6.80
C LYS A 453 26.00 3.51 6.54
N VAL A 454 25.17 2.69 7.18
CA VAL A 454 23.71 2.88 7.18
C VAL A 454 23.33 3.82 8.33
N LEU A 455 22.60 4.90 8.04
CA LEU A 455 22.04 5.76 9.07
C LEU A 455 20.75 5.13 9.61
N PHE A 456 20.76 4.78 10.89
CA PHE A 456 19.60 4.29 11.62
C PHE A 456 18.87 5.46 12.28
N PHE A 457 17.65 5.69 11.85
CA PHE A 457 16.72 6.61 12.50
C PHE A 457 15.91 5.85 13.54
N GLU A 458 16.38 5.85 14.80
CA GLU A 458 15.53 5.45 15.91
C GLU A 458 14.19 6.18 15.84
N HIS A 459 13.11 5.55 16.31
CA HIS A 459 11.80 6.17 16.18
C HIS A 459 11.75 7.53 16.88
N GLY A 460 11.08 8.47 16.25
CA GLY A 460 11.06 9.87 16.66
C GLY A 460 10.47 10.74 15.57
N VAL A 461 10.21 11.99 15.95
CA VAL A 461 9.82 13.05 15.03
C VAL A 461 10.93 14.10 15.02
N TYR A 462 11.70 14.11 13.95
CA TYR A 462 12.87 14.96 13.75
C TYR A 462 12.43 16.24 13.05
N LYS A 463 12.18 17.29 13.83
CA LYS A 463 11.76 18.59 13.28
C LYS A 463 12.94 19.24 12.60
N VAL A 464 12.73 19.70 11.36
CA VAL A 464 13.73 20.41 10.57
C VAL A 464 13.17 21.74 10.08
N THR A 465 14.01 22.77 10.05
CA THR A 465 13.62 24.13 9.64
C THR A 465 14.31 24.57 8.36
N GLN A 466 15.19 23.75 7.78
CA GLN A 466 15.82 23.96 6.49
C GLN A 466 15.80 22.67 5.67
N THR A 467 16.09 22.79 4.37
CA THR A 467 16.25 21.65 3.47
C THR A 467 17.31 20.69 4.01
N ILE A 468 16.95 19.40 4.09
CA ILE A 468 17.89 18.30 4.32
C ILE A 468 18.33 17.76 2.96
N TYR A 469 19.62 17.87 2.69
CA TYR A 469 20.26 17.32 1.49
C TYR A 469 20.75 15.90 1.75
N ILE A 470 20.38 14.97 0.87
CA ILE A 470 20.80 13.58 0.88
C ILE A 470 21.83 13.38 -0.25
N PRO A 471 23.12 13.20 0.09
CA PRO A 471 24.17 13.01 -0.91
C PRO A 471 24.10 11.60 -1.56
N PRO A 472 24.65 11.44 -2.78
CA PRO A 472 24.84 10.12 -3.38
C PRO A 472 25.62 9.18 -2.47
N GLY A 473 25.25 7.89 -2.44
CA GLY A 473 25.83 6.86 -1.58
C GLY A 473 25.13 6.69 -0.23
N THR A 474 24.10 7.50 0.06
CA THR A 474 23.37 7.41 1.34
C THR A 474 22.56 6.12 1.44
N ARG A 475 22.66 5.46 2.59
CA ARG A 475 21.79 4.35 3.02
C ARG A 475 21.19 4.71 4.36
N MET A 476 19.86 4.68 4.50
CA MET A 476 19.19 5.02 5.74
C MET A 476 17.87 4.25 5.94
N VAL A 477 17.56 3.98 7.21
CA VAL A 477 16.42 3.15 7.61
C VAL A 477 15.84 3.64 8.94
N GLY A 478 14.51 3.68 9.06
CA GLY A 478 13.83 3.92 10.34
C GLY A 478 13.67 2.65 11.19
N GLU A 479 13.59 2.80 12.52
CA GLU A 479 13.23 1.71 13.46
C GLU A 479 11.82 1.19 13.19
N THR A 480 10.91 2.11 12.89
CA THR A 480 9.61 1.90 12.23
C THR A 480 9.41 3.13 11.34
N PHE A 481 8.20 3.63 11.12
CA PHE A 481 7.91 4.87 10.40
C PHE A 481 8.44 6.14 11.10
N SER A 482 9.77 6.28 11.24
CA SER A 482 10.47 7.44 11.79
C SER A 482 10.26 8.67 10.91
N VAL A 483 10.10 9.85 11.50
CA VAL A 483 9.53 11.00 10.81
C VAL A 483 10.52 12.15 10.69
N ILE A 484 10.74 12.67 9.48
CA ILE A 484 11.32 14.00 9.28
C ILE A 484 10.18 15.00 9.07
N MET A 485 10.13 16.06 9.88
CA MET A 485 9.01 17.01 9.90
C MET A 485 9.49 18.42 9.55
N GLY A 486 9.18 18.88 8.33
CA GLY A 486 9.49 20.23 7.88
C GLY A 486 8.61 21.28 8.57
N SER A 487 9.22 22.34 9.10
CA SER A 487 8.51 23.42 9.82
C SER A 487 9.23 24.77 9.70
N GLY A 488 8.50 25.86 9.89
CA GLY A 488 9.07 27.21 9.96
C GLY A 488 9.16 27.91 8.61
N SER A 489 9.79 29.08 8.59
CA SER A 489 9.66 30.07 7.52
C SER A 489 10.36 29.72 6.21
N THR A 490 11.20 28.67 6.15
CA THR A 490 11.87 28.26 4.91
C THR A 490 10.88 27.94 3.79
N TRP A 491 9.70 27.43 4.15
CA TRP A 491 8.65 26.98 3.22
C TRP A 491 7.38 27.83 3.33
N SER A 492 7.47 29.09 3.76
CA SER A 492 6.29 29.96 3.90
C SER A 492 5.84 30.61 2.59
N ASP A 493 6.68 30.61 1.55
CA ASP A 493 6.40 31.27 0.28
C ASP A 493 5.98 30.25 -0.80
N VAL A 494 4.70 30.29 -1.17
CA VAL A 494 4.12 29.44 -2.22
C VAL A 494 4.74 29.69 -3.60
N ASN A 495 5.24 30.91 -3.87
CA ASN A 495 5.80 31.30 -5.16
C ASN A 495 7.30 30.99 -5.28
N ASN A 496 7.94 30.64 -4.18
CA ASN A 496 9.35 30.23 -4.12
C ASN A 496 9.48 28.88 -3.40
N PRO A 497 8.93 27.81 -3.97
CA PRO A 497 8.87 26.53 -3.31
C PRO A 497 10.27 25.91 -3.16
N LYS A 498 10.51 25.25 -2.03
CA LYS A 498 11.80 24.64 -1.66
C LYS A 498 11.63 23.22 -1.14
N PRO A 499 12.61 22.33 -1.36
CA PRO A 499 12.57 20.99 -0.82
C PRO A 499 12.65 20.96 0.71
N VAL A 500 11.85 20.11 1.35
CA VAL A 500 12.13 19.64 2.72
C VAL A 500 13.26 18.62 2.65
N ILE A 501 13.12 17.62 1.78
CA ILE A 501 14.16 16.65 1.46
C ILE A 501 14.63 16.85 0.01
N GLN A 502 15.94 16.97 -0.18
CA GLN A 502 16.58 17.05 -1.50
C GLN A 502 17.49 15.83 -1.73
N ILE A 503 17.04 14.87 -2.53
CA ILE A 503 17.81 13.67 -2.90
C ILE A 503 18.70 13.98 -4.10
N GLY A 504 19.99 14.10 -3.84
CA GLY A 504 20.97 14.56 -4.83
C GLY A 504 20.71 15.99 -5.31
N ARG A 505 21.69 16.55 -6.00
CA ARG A 505 21.58 17.78 -6.79
C ARG A 505 21.52 17.45 -8.28
N PRO A 506 21.00 18.35 -9.12
CA PRO A 506 21.00 18.15 -10.56
C PRO A 506 22.41 17.80 -11.07
N GLY A 507 22.51 16.68 -11.80
CA GLY A 507 23.76 16.16 -12.35
C GLY A 507 24.51 15.15 -11.45
N GLU A 508 24.13 15.02 -10.19
CA GLU A 508 24.72 14.01 -9.30
C GLU A 508 24.20 12.61 -9.63
N SER A 509 25.08 11.62 -9.48
CA SER A 509 24.78 10.20 -9.75
C SER A 509 25.26 9.34 -8.61
N GLY A 510 24.52 8.27 -8.29
CA GLY A 510 24.94 7.30 -7.29
C GLY A 510 23.80 6.55 -6.64
N LEU A 511 24.13 5.86 -5.54
CA LEU A 511 23.20 5.01 -4.80
C LEU A 511 22.36 5.82 -3.81
N ILE A 512 21.10 5.43 -3.62
CA ILE A 512 20.27 5.83 -2.49
C ILE A 512 19.46 4.64 -2.01
N GLU A 513 19.61 4.23 -0.75
CA GLU A 513 18.67 3.30 -0.14
C GLU A 513 18.00 4.00 1.03
N TRP A 514 16.68 4.12 0.97
CA TRP A 514 15.90 4.72 2.04
C TRP A 514 14.68 3.87 2.34
N SER A 515 14.48 3.51 3.60
CA SER A 515 13.33 2.70 3.99
C SER A 515 12.74 2.99 5.35
N ASP A 516 11.48 2.58 5.52
CA ASP A 516 10.73 2.64 6.78
C ASP A 516 10.71 4.07 7.36
N MET A 517 10.28 5.09 6.60
CA MET A 517 10.26 6.48 7.09
C MET A 517 9.09 7.28 6.56
N ILE A 518 8.77 8.39 7.23
CA ILE A 518 7.78 9.37 6.80
C ILE A 518 8.45 10.74 6.67
N VAL A 519 8.06 11.49 5.63
CA VAL A 519 8.27 12.93 5.59
C VAL A 519 6.93 13.63 5.77
N GLN A 520 6.84 14.56 6.72
CA GLN A 520 5.64 15.35 6.97
C GLN A 520 5.96 16.83 7.13
N THR A 521 4.92 17.65 7.28
CA THR A 521 5.04 19.07 7.59
C THR A 521 4.34 19.41 8.92
N GLN A 522 4.69 20.55 9.51
CA GLN A 522 4.07 21.09 10.71
C GLN A 522 3.60 22.53 10.47
N GLY A 523 2.27 22.73 10.53
CA GLY A 523 1.61 23.99 10.27
C GLY A 523 1.65 24.39 8.80
N ALA A 524 1.45 25.68 8.54
CA ALA A 524 1.46 26.22 7.18
C ALA A 524 2.87 26.18 6.58
N THR A 525 3.07 25.34 5.56
CA THR A 525 4.29 25.30 4.74
C THR A 525 3.93 25.31 3.26
N PRO A 526 3.24 26.36 2.77
CA PRO A 526 2.69 26.39 1.41
C PRO A 526 3.77 26.36 0.31
N GLY A 527 5.04 26.62 0.63
CA GLY A 527 6.19 26.50 -0.26
C GLY A 527 6.93 25.17 -0.16
N ALA A 528 6.44 24.18 0.60
CA ALA A 528 7.16 22.92 0.77
C ALA A 528 7.03 22.02 -0.47
N ILE A 529 8.16 21.67 -1.08
CA ILE A 529 8.29 20.45 -1.89
C ILE A 529 8.72 19.35 -0.92
N VAL A 530 7.84 18.42 -0.57
CA VAL A 530 8.12 17.51 0.57
C VAL A 530 9.34 16.63 0.24
N ILE A 531 9.38 16.05 -0.96
CA ILE A 531 10.56 15.34 -1.48
C ILE A 531 10.87 15.84 -2.90
N GLN A 532 12.09 16.33 -3.12
CA GLN A 532 12.64 16.60 -4.44
C GLN A 532 13.72 15.57 -4.77
N TYR A 533 13.54 14.85 -5.88
CA TYR A 533 14.43 13.79 -6.34
C TYR A 533 15.16 14.24 -7.60
N ASN A 534 16.48 14.45 -7.51
CA ASN A 534 17.32 14.92 -8.63
C ASN A 534 18.32 13.87 -9.13
N LEU A 535 18.52 12.80 -8.36
CA LEU A 535 19.63 11.87 -8.52
C LEU A 535 19.51 11.02 -9.80
N ASN A 536 20.63 10.87 -10.50
CA ASN A 536 20.82 9.80 -11.46
C ASN A 536 21.12 8.50 -10.71
N THR A 537 20.07 7.72 -10.49
CA THR A 537 20.05 6.64 -9.52
C THR A 537 20.79 5.44 -10.06
N GLN A 538 21.76 4.97 -9.29
CA GLN A 538 22.40 3.69 -9.56
C GLN A 538 21.36 2.57 -9.43
N ARG A 539 21.24 1.77 -10.47
CA ARG A 539 20.43 0.54 -10.47
C ARG A 539 20.78 -0.31 -9.25
N GLY A 540 19.78 -0.88 -8.60
CA GLY A 540 20.00 -1.56 -7.31
C GLY A 540 19.66 -0.70 -6.10
N SER A 541 19.08 0.50 -6.25
CA SER A 541 18.80 1.41 -5.13
C SER A 541 17.48 2.17 -5.35
N GLY A 542 16.88 2.72 -4.31
CA GLY A 542 15.51 3.24 -4.30
C GLY A 542 14.96 3.61 -2.92
N LEU A 543 13.64 3.84 -2.89
CA LEU A 543 12.85 4.16 -1.69
C LEU A 543 11.81 3.05 -1.46
N TRP A 544 11.77 2.48 -0.26
CA TRP A 544 10.84 1.41 0.13
C TRP A 544 10.12 1.73 1.43
N ASP A 545 8.79 1.70 1.48
CA ASP A 545 8.06 2.12 2.70
C ASP A 545 8.47 3.54 3.17
N VAL A 546 8.73 4.42 2.20
CA VAL A 546 8.97 5.85 2.45
C VAL A 546 7.71 6.60 2.06
N HIS A 547 6.98 7.08 3.06
CA HIS A 547 5.69 7.71 2.85
C HIS A 547 5.79 9.22 3.06
N THR A 548 4.79 9.95 2.57
CA THR A 548 4.54 11.31 3.04
C THR A 548 3.15 11.37 3.66
N ARG A 549 3.06 12.07 4.79
CA ARG A 549 1.81 12.24 5.53
C ARG A 549 1.62 13.72 5.82
N ILE A 550 0.73 14.37 5.09
CA ILE A 550 0.57 15.82 5.14
C ILE A 550 -0.71 16.17 5.90
N GLY A 551 -0.56 16.59 7.17
CA GLY A 551 -1.66 16.83 8.11
C GLY A 551 -2.21 15.54 8.74
N GLY A 552 -3.35 15.67 9.45
CA GLY A 552 -4.13 14.53 9.94
C GLY A 552 -3.45 13.66 11.00
N ALA A 553 -2.44 14.16 11.70
CA ALA A 553 -1.74 13.44 12.75
C ALA A 553 -1.25 14.40 13.85
N LYS A 554 -1.05 13.88 15.07
CA LYS A 554 -0.50 14.64 16.20
C LYS A 554 0.84 15.29 15.83
N GLY A 555 0.99 16.54 16.25
CA GLY A 555 2.17 17.36 15.99
C GLY A 555 2.22 18.04 14.62
N THR A 556 1.37 17.66 13.67
CA THR A 556 1.29 18.34 12.35
C THR A 556 0.67 19.73 12.45
N LEU A 557 -0.07 20.03 13.52
CA LEU A 557 -0.88 21.25 13.66
C LEU A 557 -1.90 21.46 12.53
N GLN A 558 -2.34 20.36 11.91
CA GLN A 558 -3.31 20.31 10.81
C GLN A 558 -4.29 19.16 11.05
N GLN A 559 -4.83 19.12 12.26
CA GLN A 559 -5.82 18.16 12.75
C GLN A 559 -7.22 18.78 12.72
N VAL A 560 -8.24 18.07 13.21
CA VAL A 560 -9.65 18.55 13.22
C VAL A 560 -9.78 19.95 13.80
N ALA A 561 -9.03 20.26 14.86
CA ALA A 561 -9.10 21.55 15.54
C ALA A 561 -8.64 22.73 14.66
N GLN A 562 -7.65 22.53 13.81
CA GLN A 562 -7.10 23.57 12.94
C GLN A 562 -7.78 23.57 11.57
N CYS A 563 -8.01 22.38 11.03
CA CYS A 563 -8.43 22.15 9.66
C CYS A 563 -9.76 21.37 9.55
N PRO A 564 -10.86 21.82 10.18
CA PRO A 564 -12.15 21.14 10.05
C PRO A 564 -12.64 21.20 8.60
N ILE A 565 -13.53 20.29 8.21
CA ILE A 565 -14.14 20.31 6.87
C ILE A 565 -14.72 21.69 6.51
N TYR A 566 -14.74 22.01 5.22
CA TYR A 566 -15.19 23.30 4.64
C TYR A 566 -14.29 24.51 4.91
N THR A 567 -13.14 24.34 5.57
CA THR A 567 -12.19 25.44 5.78
C THR A 567 -11.26 25.60 4.58
N THR A 568 -10.92 26.84 4.22
CA THR A 568 -9.85 27.17 3.25
C THR A 568 -8.75 28.01 3.90
N LYS A 569 -8.64 27.91 5.23
CA LYS A 569 -7.75 28.74 6.04
C LYS A 569 -6.27 28.58 5.63
N PRO A 570 -5.48 29.67 5.66
CA PRO A 570 -4.05 29.61 5.32
C PRO A 570 -3.24 28.61 6.13
N GLU A 571 -3.58 28.37 7.41
CA GLU A 571 -2.91 27.36 8.24
C GLU A 571 -3.05 25.91 7.72
N CYS A 572 -4.04 25.66 6.87
CA CYS A 572 -4.28 24.36 6.25
C CYS A 572 -3.58 24.19 4.89
N MET A 573 -2.85 25.20 4.41
CA MET A 573 -1.97 25.09 3.24
C MET A 573 -0.65 24.41 3.64
N ALA A 574 -0.59 23.10 3.43
CA ALA A 574 0.39 22.23 4.05
C ALA A 574 1.63 21.96 3.18
N ALA A 575 1.49 21.92 1.85
CA ALA A 575 2.63 21.71 0.96
C ALA A 575 2.36 22.19 -0.47
N HIS A 576 3.39 22.70 -1.16
CA HIS A 576 3.31 23.09 -2.56
C HIS A 576 3.20 21.87 -3.50
N THR A 577 4.11 20.91 -3.29
CA THR A 577 4.25 19.68 -4.07
C THR A 577 4.62 18.57 -3.11
N ASN A 578 3.95 17.43 -3.20
CA ASN A 578 4.28 16.30 -2.36
C ASN A 578 5.62 15.69 -2.81
N VAL A 579 5.70 15.19 -4.04
CA VAL A 579 6.96 14.65 -4.58
C VAL A 579 7.25 15.19 -5.98
N HIS A 580 8.47 15.65 -6.21
CA HIS A 580 8.96 16.11 -7.51
C HIS A 580 10.19 15.31 -7.94
N VAL A 581 10.03 14.44 -8.94
CA VAL A 581 11.13 13.76 -9.61
C VAL A 581 11.53 14.59 -10.82
N THR A 582 12.64 15.31 -10.69
CA THR A 582 13.00 16.38 -11.62
C THR A 582 13.56 15.82 -12.93
N LYS A 583 13.57 16.65 -13.97
CA LYS A 583 14.11 16.29 -15.30
C LYS A 583 15.58 15.87 -15.29
N SER A 584 16.34 16.20 -14.23
CA SER A 584 17.75 15.80 -14.12
C SER A 584 17.93 14.38 -13.58
N ALA A 585 16.87 13.76 -13.05
CA ALA A 585 16.93 12.43 -12.47
C ALA A 585 16.73 11.34 -13.54
N THR A 586 17.27 10.16 -13.23
CA THR A 586 16.94 8.93 -13.96
C THR A 586 16.99 7.74 -13.00
N GLY A 587 16.24 6.68 -13.31
CA GLY A 587 16.32 5.43 -12.55
C GLY A 587 15.62 5.47 -11.18
N ALA A 588 14.81 6.49 -10.90
CA ALA A 588 14.13 6.63 -9.62
C ALA A 588 13.22 5.41 -9.37
N TYR A 589 13.40 4.76 -8.21
CA TYR A 589 12.69 3.54 -7.83
C TYR A 589 11.90 3.76 -6.54
N PHE A 590 10.59 3.52 -6.64
CA PHE A 590 9.62 3.64 -5.56
C PHE A 590 8.89 2.29 -5.43
N GLU A 591 8.89 1.69 -4.23
CA GLU A 591 8.11 0.50 -3.91
C GLU A 591 7.37 0.66 -2.57
N ASN A 592 6.05 0.46 -2.60
CA ASN A 592 5.15 0.68 -1.46
C ASN A 592 5.27 2.09 -0.86
N ASN A 593 5.22 3.12 -1.70
CA ASN A 593 5.22 4.51 -1.24
C ASN A 593 3.79 5.06 -1.27
N TRP A 594 3.39 5.75 -0.20
CA TRP A 594 2.09 6.39 -0.10
C TRP A 594 2.30 7.88 0.14
N PHE A 595 1.84 8.71 -0.80
CA PHE A 595 1.94 10.16 -0.72
C PHE A 595 0.55 10.73 -0.45
N TRP A 596 0.27 10.99 0.83
CA TRP A 596 -1.08 11.25 1.30
C TRP A 596 -1.19 12.65 1.89
N THR A 597 -2.18 13.40 1.41
CA THR A 597 -2.67 14.61 2.07
C THR A 597 -3.90 14.26 2.86
N ALA A 598 -3.96 14.66 4.14
CA ALA A 598 -4.96 14.15 5.05
C ALA A 598 -6.40 14.48 4.61
N ASP A 599 -7.20 13.44 4.41
CA ASP A 599 -8.65 13.53 4.25
C ASP A 599 -9.38 13.40 5.60
N HIS A 600 -8.73 12.78 6.59
CA HIS A 600 -9.20 12.65 7.97
C HIS A 600 -8.05 12.71 8.98
N ASP A 601 -8.40 12.93 10.25
CA ASP A 601 -7.47 12.92 11.38
C ASP A 601 -7.28 11.50 11.92
N MET A 602 -6.08 10.95 11.77
CA MET A 602 -5.70 9.61 12.21
C MET A 602 -5.55 9.47 13.72
N ASP A 603 -5.52 10.57 14.46
CA ASP A 603 -5.42 10.56 15.93
C ASP A 603 -6.71 11.05 16.62
N ASP A 604 -7.76 11.34 15.84
CA ASP A 604 -9.11 11.55 16.34
C ASP A 604 -9.83 10.20 16.49
N PRO A 605 -10.39 9.87 17.67
CA PRO A 605 -11.05 8.58 17.90
C PRO A 605 -12.22 8.24 16.96
N LYS A 606 -12.78 9.23 16.25
CA LYS A 606 -13.87 9.05 15.29
C LYS A 606 -13.40 9.10 13.83
N SER A 607 -12.09 9.20 13.58
CA SER A 607 -11.52 9.36 12.24
C SER A 607 -12.19 10.54 11.51
N THR A 608 -12.34 11.67 12.21
CA THR A 608 -13.08 12.83 11.69
C THR A 608 -12.36 13.44 10.49
N ARG A 609 -13.12 13.74 9.43
CA ARG A 609 -12.60 14.35 8.19
C ARG A 609 -12.03 15.76 8.40
N VAL A 610 -11.06 16.13 7.58
CA VAL A 610 -10.38 17.43 7.60
C VAL A 610 -10.31 18.06 6.19
N SER A 611 -10.01 19.37 6.10
CA SER A 611 -9.61 20.03 4.85
C SER A 611 -8.16 20.47 4.93
N VAL A 612 -7.24 19.65 4.43
CA VAL A 612 -5.81 19.97 4.29
C VAL A 612 -5.49 20.14 2.81
N TYR A 613 -4.70 21.16 2.47
CA TYR A 613 -4.40 21.51 1.10
C TYR A 613 -2.93 21.25 0.78
N THR A 614 -2.71 20.39 -0.21
CA THR A 614 -1.44 20.27 -0.92
C THR A 614 -1.69 20.54 -2.40
N GLY A 615 -0.88 21.37 -3.04
CA GLY A 615 -1.08 21.74 -4.44
C GLY A 615 -0.98 20.54 -5.39
N ARG A 616 0.18 19.86 -5.38
CA ARG A 616 0.52 18.81 -6.37
C ARG A 616 0.90 17.51 -5.67
N GLY A 617 0.52 16.37 -6.24
CA GLY A 617 0.94 15.05 -5.78
C GLY A 617 2.34 14.68 -6.23
N LEU A 618 2.44 13.70 -7.12
CA LEU A 618 3.68 13.23 -7.72
C LEU A 618 3.86 13.87 -9.11
N HIS A 619 4.83 14.79 -9.22
CA HIS A 619 5.25 15.40 -10.48
C HIS A 619 6.54 14.72 -10.97
N VAL A 620 6.52 14.11 -12.16
CA VAL A 620 7.67 13.40 -12.75
C VAL A 620 8.00 13.98 -14.11
N GLU A 621 9.26 14.38 -14.27
CA GLU A 621 9.86 14.81 -15.55
C GLU A 621 11.03 13.92 -15.98
N ALA A 622 11.35 12.92 -15.14
CA ALA A 622 12.52 12.07 -15.27
C ALA A 622 12.36 10.95 -16.31
N SER A 623 13.46 10.22 -16.52
CA SER A 623 13.48 9.00 -17.34
C SER A 623 13.69 7.73 -16.51
N ASN A 624 13.22 6.58 -17.01
CA ASN A 624 13.42 5.25 -16.39
C ASN A 624 12.91 5.21 -14.94
N VAL A 625 11.65 5.57 -14.72
CA VAL A 625 11.05 5.62 -13.38
C VAL A 625 10.25 4.35 -13.11
N PHE A 626 10.38 3.81 -11.90
CA PHE A 626 9.63 2.65 -11.41
C PHE A 626 8.71 3.05 -10.27
N LEU A 627 7.41 2.82 -10.44
CA LEU A 627 6.38 3.04 -9.43
C LEU A 627 5.69 1.70 -9.12
N TRP A 628 6.22 0.97 -8.15
CA TRP A 628 5.63 -0.28 -7.66
C TRP A 628 4.72 0.01 -6.45
N ALA A 629 3.46 -0.39 -6.53
CA ALA A 629 2.51 -0.25 -5.41
C ALA A 629 2.45 1.17 -4.84
N ASN A 630 2.35 2.18 -5.70
CA ASN A 630 2.40 3.59 -5.30
C ASN A 630 0.98 4.19 -5.21
N GLY A 631 0.70 4.92 -4.13
CA GLY A 631 -0.55 5.66 -3.94
C GLY A 631 -0.29 7.15 -3.79
N VAL A 632 -1.08 7.99 -4.46
CA VAL A 632 -0.99 9.46 -4.38
C VAL A 632 -2.38 10.06 -4.27
N GLU A 633 -2.69 10.70 -3.14
CA GLU A 633 -4.09 11.03 -2.82
C GLU A 633 -4.29 12.43 -2.24
N HIS A 634 -5.42 13.03 -2.63
CA HIS A 634 -5.98 14.27 -2.09
C HIS A 634 -5.19 15.56 -2.35
N HIS A 635 -4.57 15.67 -3.51
CA HIS A 635 -3.89 16.87 -3.98
C HIS A 635 -4.79 17.75 -4.86
N ALA A 636 -4.64 19.06 -4.74
CA ALA A 636 -5.61 20.04 -5.23
C ALA A 636 -5.52 20.33 -6.74
N LEU A 637 -4.41 20.01 -7.40
CA LEU A 637 -4.23 20.15 -8.85
C LEU A 637 -4.22 18.81 -9.56
N TYR A 638 -3.42 17.85 -9.10
CA TYR A 638 -3.38 16.52 -9.68
C TYR A 638 -2.71 15.56 -8.71
N GLN A 639 -3.04 14.28 -8.84
CA GLN A 639 -2.43 13.21 -8.07
C GLN A 639 -1.12 12.79 -8.75
N TYR A 640 -1.19 12.34 -10.01
CA TYR A 640 -0.01 12.08 -10.85
C TYR A 640 0.08 13.03 -12.03
N GLN A 641 1.28 13.55 -12.28
CA GLN A 641 1.61 14.20 -13.56
C GLN A 641 2.94 13.68 -14.10
N PHE A 642 2.91 13.15 -15.32
CA PHE A 642 4.10 12.84 -16.11
C PHE A 642 4.26 13.92 -17.17
N ASN A 643 5.33 14.71 -17.09
CA ASN A 643 5.55 15.91 -17.90
C ASN A 643 6.91 15.85 -18.60
N GLY A 644 6.91 15.62 -19.93
CA GLY A 644 8.18 15.40 -20.65
C GLY A 644 8.95 14.16 -20.20
N ALA A 645 8.30 13.27 -19.43
CA ALA A 645 8.92 12.09 -18.86
C ALA A 645 9.07 10.98 -19.91
N SER A 646 9.99 10.04 -19.67
CA SER A 646 10.16 8.92 -20.60
C SER A 646 10.48 7.59 -19.92
N ASN A 647 10.01 6.48 -20.50
CA ASN A 647 10.21 5.13 -19.98
C ASN A 647 9.73 5.03 -18.52
N ILE A 648 8.41 5.02 -18.35
CA ILE A 648 7.78 4.90 -17.04
C ILE A 648 7.21 3.49 -16.93
N PHE A 649 7.61 2.76 -15.89
CA PHE A 649 6.86 1.61 -15.41
C PHE A 649 6.07 2.04 -14.17
N ALA A 650 4.77 1.75 -14.16
CA ALA A 650 3.92 1.98 -13.00
C ALA A 650 2.91 0.86 -12.82
N GLY A 651 2.72 0.37 -11.59
CA GLY A 651 1.68 -0.60 -11.30
C GLY A 651 1.78 -1.23 -9.90
N PHE A 652 0.67 -1.56 -9.26
CA PHE A 652 -0.61 -0.88 -9.40
C PHE A 652 -0.46 0.55 -8.82
N ILE A 653 -0.89 1.57 -9.56
CA ILE A 653 -0.95 2.95 -9.02
C ILE A 653 -2.36 3.27 -8.53
N GLN A 654 -2.49 4.14 -7.53
CA GLN A 654 -3.81 4.48 -6.99
C GLN A 654 -3.91 5.96 -6.61
N THR A 655 -5.11 6.53 -6.77
CA THR A 655 -5.41 7.91 -6.42
C THR A 655 -6.82 8.17 -5.88
N GLU A 656 -6.95 9.20 -5.06
CA GLU A 656 -8.23 9.79 -4.67
C GLU A 656 -8.25 11.32 -4.86
N THR A 657 -9.37 11.84 -5.36
CA THR A 657 -9.69 13.28 -5.39
C THR A 657 -9.92 13.80 -3.96
N PRO A 658 -9.46 15.01 -3.59
CA PRO A 658 -9.73 15.58 -2.27
C PRO A 658 -11.23 15.71 -1.97
N TYR A 659 -11.65 15.35 -0.76
CA TYR A 659 -13.09 15.22 -0.44
C TYR A 659 -13.86 16.54 -0.40
N TYR A 660 -13.15 17.66 -0.24
CA TYR A 660 -13.75 19.00 -0.30
C TYR A 660 -14.17 19.39 -1.73
N MET A 661 -13.60 18.79 -2.78
CA MET A 661 -13.91 19.17 -4.15
C MET A 661 -15.38 18.85 -4.47
N PRO A 662 -16.12 19.73 -5.18
CA PRO A 662 -15.64 20.92 -5.91
C PRO A 662 -15.68 22.24 -5.11
N ASN A 663 -15.63 22.23 -3.77
CA ASN A 663 -15.65 23.46 -2.97
C ASN A 663 -14.48 23.53 -1.96
N PRO A 664 -13.36 24.17 -2.34
CA PRO A 664 -13.07 24.76 -3.65
C PRO A 664 -12.78 23.71 -4.72
N ASP A 665 -12.95 24.09 -5.98
CA ASP A 665 -12.64 23.26 -7.16
C ASP A 665 -11.16 23.42 -7.56
N ALA A 666 -10.70 22.69 -8.59
CA ALA A 666 -9.31 22.73 -9.02
C ALA A 666 -8.85 24.11 -9.56
N LYS A 667 -9.77 25.02 -9.90
CA LYS A 667 -9.47 26.40 -10.35
C LYS A 667 -9.39 27.39 -9.19
N SER A 668 -10.16 27.15 -8.13
CA SER A 668 -10.40 28.11 -7.04
C SER A 668 -9.75 27.70 -5.71
N GLN A 669 -9.14 26.53 -5.65
CA GLN A 669 -8.39 26.06 -4.49
C GLN A 669 -7.14 26.94 -4.22
N PRO A 670 -6.59 26.93 -2.98
CA PRO A 670 -5.59 27.93 -2.53
C PRO A 670 -4.24 27.94 -3.25
N TYR A 671 -3.88 26.90 -4.00
CA TYR A 671 -2.67 26.81 -4.83
C TYR A 671 -2.96 27.21 -6.27
N GLY A 672 -2.52 28.40 -6.69
CA GLY A 672 -2.66 28.83 -8.07
C GLY A 672 -1.91 27.94 -9.08
N ARG A 673 -2.31 28.05 -10.35
CA ARG A 673 -1.58 27.48 -11.49
C ARG A 673 -0.17 28.07 -11.55
N SER A 674 0.81 27.22 -11.84
CA SER A 674 2.20 27.58 -12.13
C SER A 674 2.65 26.97 -13.46
N ASP A 675 3.03 27.82 -14.41
CA ASP A 675 3.60 27.38 -15.69
C ASP A 675 4.98 26.75 -15.51
N ALA A 676 5.72 27.14 -14.47
CA ALA A 676 7.02 26.54 -14.14
C ALA A 676 6.89 25.04 -13.78
N PHE A 677 5.73 24.61 -13.27
CA PHE A 677 5.40 23.22 -12.98
C PHE A 677 4.46 22.62 -14.04
N SER A 678 4.27 23.30 -15.17
CA SER A 678 3.39 22.84 -16.26
C SER A 678 2.01 22.41 -15.78
N ASP A 679 1.44 23.13 -14.81
CA ASP A 679 0.17 22.74 -14.21
C ASP A 679 -0.97 22.69 -15.23
N PRO A 680 -2.01 21.86 -14.98
CA PRO A 680 -3.20 21.85 -15.82
C PRO A 680 -3.86 23.24 -15.87
N ASN A 681 -4.18 23.71 -17.08
CA ASN A 681 -5.01 24.88 -17.25
C ASN A 681 -6.49 24.49 -17.14
N TYR A 682 -7.01 24.45 -15.92
CA TYR A 682 -8.41 24.06 -15.66
C TYR A 682 -9.46 25.00 -16.25
N ALA A 683 -9.08 26.23 -16.65
CA ALA A 683 -9.99 27.10 -17.40
C ALA A 683 -10.36 26.52 -18.78
N SER A 684 -9.45 25.78 -19.42
CA SER A 684 -9.68 25.12 -20.72
C SER A 684 -9.91 23.61 -20.61
N ALA A 685 -9.33 22.97 -19.59
CA ALA A 685 -9.43 21.53 -19.40
C ALA A 685 -10.80 21.09 -18.86
N CYS A 686 -11.45 21.93 -18.06
CA CYS A 686 -12.72 21.56 -17.45
C CYS A 686 -13.91 21.75 -18.38
N PRO A 687 -14.76 20.72 -18.53
CA PRO A 687 -16.09 20.90 -19.11
C PRO A 687 -16.99 21.74 -18.18
N ALA A 688 -18.17 22.12 -18.66
CA ALA A 688 -19.18 22.74 -17.80
C ALA A 688 -19.56 21.81 -16.63
N GLY A 689 -19.70 22.36 -15.41
CA GLY A 689 -20.01 21.60 -14.20
C GLY A 689 -18.79 21.39 -13.30
N ILE A 690 -18.67 20.18 -12.75
CA ILE A 690 -17.64 19.81 -11.75
C ILE A 690 -16.25 19.76 -12.38
N CYS A 691 -15.29 20.44 -11.73
CA CYS A 691 -13.95 20.69 -12.21
C CYS A 691 -12.92 20.33 -11.13
N ASP A 692 -12.70 19.04 -10.95
CA ASP A 692 -11.86 18.52 -9.87
C ASP A 692 -10.46 18.14 -10.39
N ALA A 693 -9.55 17.87 -9.46
CA ALA A 693 -8.18 17.49 -9.76
C ALA A 693 -8.09 16.21 -10.60
N TYR A 694 -7.17 16.18 -11.56
CA TYR A 694 -6.86 14.95 -12.28
C TYR A 694 -6.27 13.89 -11.36
N GLY A 695 -6.74 12.64 -11.49
CA GLY A 695 -6.07 11.46 -10.96
C GLY A 695 -4.73 11.25 -11.68
N LEU A 696 -4.74 11.34 -13.01
CA LEU A 696 -3.55 11.16 -13.83
C LEU A 696 -3.55 12.15 -15.00
N ARG A 697 -2.42 12.82 -15.21
CA ARG A 697 -2.17 13.60 -16.42
C ARG A 697 -0.84 13.20 -17.05
N ILE A 698 -0.88 12.86 -18.33
CA ILE A 698 0.30 12.53 -19.13
C ILE A 698 0.47 13.62 -20.19
N LEU A 699 1.55 14.40 -20.09
CA LEU A 699 1.85 15.54 -20.96
C LEU A 699 3.20 15.33 -21.65
N ASN A 700 3.22 15.32 -22.98
CA ASN A 700 4.44 15.22 -23.80
C ASN A 700 5.41 14.09 -23.36
N SER A 701 4.87 12.95 -22.92
CA SER A 701 5.67 11.90 -22.28
C SER A 701 5.68 10.61 -23.11
N LYS A 702 6.84 9.93 -23.17
CA LYS A 702 7.05 8.78 -24.06
C LYS A 702 7.20 7.47 -23.29
N ASN A 703 6.68 6.38 -23.85
CA ASN A 703 6.79 5.03 -23.28
C ASN A 703 6.29 4.98 -21.83
N VAL A 704 5.08 5.51 -21.61
CA VAL A 704 4.39 5.40 -20.32
C VAL A 704 3.64 4.08 -20.29
N LEU A 705 4.08 3.18 -19.41
CA LEU A 705 3.59 1.80 -19.32
C LEU A 705 2.97 1.58 -17.93
N ILE A 706 1.65 1.47 -17.88
CA ILE A 706 0.90 1.33 -16.63
C ILE A 706 0.23 -0.05 -16.57
N TYR A 707 0.68 -0.90 -15.66
CA TYR A 707 0.16 -2.24 -15.41
C TYR A 707 -0.79 -2.22 -14.22
N GLY A 708 -1.98 -1.68 -14.45
CA GLY A 708 -3.01 -1.47 -13.43
C GLY A 708 -2.96 -0.08 -12.82
N GLY A 709 -4.11 0.58 -12.76
CA GLY A 709 -4.27 1.86 -12.10
C GLY A 709 -5.69 2.07 -11.57
N GLY A 710 -5.82 2.69 -10.39
CA GLY A 710 -7.08 2.96 -9.71
C GLY A 710 -7.26 4.45 -9.48
N LEU A 711 -8.15 5.12 -10.21
CA LEU A 711 -8.36 6.57 -10.08
C LEU A 711 -9.76 6.88 -9.55
N TYR A 712 -9.87 7.35 -8.31
CA TYR A 712 -11.15 7.40 -7.61
C TYR A 712 -11.57 8.82 -7.25
N SER A 713 -12.86 9.11 -7.44
CA SER A 713 -13.54 10.28 -6.93
C SER A 713 -14.81 9.82 -6.21
N PHE A 714 -14.87 10.02 -4.89
CA PHE A 714 -15.95 9.51 -4.05
C PHE A 714 -16.94 10.58 -3.58
N PHE A 715 -16.56 11.85 -3.66
CA PHE A 715 -17.24 12.93 -2.96
C PHE A 715 -17.62 14.09 -3.87
N LYS A 716 -18.68 14.78 -3.47
CA LYS A 716 -18.94 16.18 -3.84
C LYS A 716 -19.07 16.98 -2.55
N ASN A 717 -18.06 17.78 -2.20
CA ASN A 717 -18.09 18.63 -1.01
C ASN A 717 -18.44 17.84 0.27
N TYR A 718 -17.68 16.76 0.52
CA TYR A 718 -17.85 15.80 1.63
C TYR A 718 -19.11 14.92 1.60
N ASP A 719 -19.99 15.12 0.63
CA ASP A 719 -21.14 14.27 0.40
C ASP A 719 -20.76 13.04 -0.46
N LEU A 720 -21.13 11.84 0.02
CA LEU A 720 -20.83 10.55 -0.61
C LEU A 720 -21.91 10.05 -1.58
N THR A 721 -23.04 10.74 -1.70
CA THR A 721 -24.20 10.23 -2.46
C THR A 721 -23.88 10.04 -3.94
N CYS A 722 -22.96 10.84 -4.50
CA CYS A 722 -22.51 10.73 -5.89
C CYS A 722 -21.78 9.41 -6.21
N SER A 723 -21.28 8.68 -5.21
CA SER A 723 -20.57 7.41 -5.38
C SER A 723 -21.32 6.21 -4.82
N SER A 724 -22.57 6.41 -4.38
CA SER A 724 -23.40 5.38 -3.75
C SER A 724 -23.38 4.05 -4.51
N ASP A 725 -23.14 2.96 -3.79
CA ASP A 725 -23.21 1.59 -4.30
C ASP A 725 -24.64 1.20 -4.74
N LYS A 726 -25.64 1.94 -4.26
CA LYS A 726 -27.06 1.80 -4.59
C LYS A 726 -27.53 2.77 -5.67
N ALA A 727 -26.63 3.53 -6.30
CA ALA A 727 -27.01 4.48 -7.33
C ALA A 727 -27.71 3.76 -8.50
N PRO A 728 -28.83 4.29 -9.02
CA PRO A 728 -29.53 3.69 -10.16
C PRO A 728 -28.58 3.45 -11.33
N GLN A 729 -28.64 2.26 -11.92
CA GLN A 729 -27.81 1.86 -13.06
C GLN A 729 -26.28 1.87 -12.79
N GLY A 730 -25.87 1.96 -11.52
CA GLY A 730 -24.45 2.05 -11.14
C GLY A 730 -23.80 3.39 -11.49
N LEU A 731 -24.58 4.44 -11.80
CA LEU A 731 -24.08 5.77 -12.10
C LEU A 731 -23.39 6.37 -10.88
N ARG A 732 -22.09 6.65 -11.00
CA ARG A 732 -21.32 7.39 -10.00
C ARG A 732 -20.76 8.64 -10.65
N ASP A 733 -21.21 9.81 -10.24
CA ASP A 733 -21.08 11.07 -10.98
C ASP A 733 -20.33 12.16 -10.22
N CYS A 734 -19.41 11.78 -9.35
CA CYS A 734 -18.64 12.67 -8.48
C CYS A 734 -17.82 13.73 -9.24
N GLN A 735 -17.17 13.36 -10.33
CA GLN A 735 -16.26 14.19 -11.12
C GLN A 735 -16.50 14.00 -12.62
N ASN A 736 -16.22 15.02 -13.44
CA ASN A 736 -16.40 14.90 -14.88
C ASN A 736 -15.24 14.13 -15.56
N ARG A 737 -14.01 14.65 -15.49
CA ARG A 737 -12.81 14.05 -16.10
C ARG A 737 -11.76 13.77 -15.04
N ILE A 738 -11.13 12.59 -15.05
CA ILE A 738 -10.10 12.21 -14.07
C ILE A 738 -8.75 11.83 -14.69
N PHE A 739 -8.73 11.43 -15.97
CA PHE A 739 -7.52 11.03 -16.69
C PHE A 739 -7.40 11.77 -18.03
N SER A 740 -6.23 12.40 -18.24
CA SER A 740 -5.90 13.15 -19.46
C SER A 740 -4.58 12.67 -20.09
N ILE A 741 -4.60 12.44 -21.41
CA ILE A 741 -3.41 12.28 -22.25
C ILE A 741 -3.32 13.49 -23.18
N GLU A 742 -2.18 14.16 -23.17
CA GLU A 742 -2.00 15.44 -23.84
C GLU A 742 -0.70 15.49 -24.64
N GLY A 743 -0.73 16.25 -25.73
CA GLY A 743 0.43 16.61 -26.52
C GLY A 743 1.06 15.38 -27.18
N ASP A 744 2.39 15.38 -27.30
CA ASP A 744 3.10 14.32 -27.99
C ASP A 744 3.43 13.13 -27.07
N SER A 745 2.39 12.47 -26.55
CA SER A 745 2.53 11.36 -25.61
C SER A 745 2.37 9.97 -26.25
N SER A 746 3.06 8.95 -25.73
CA SER A 746 2.85 7.53 -26.07
C SER A 746 2.61 6.69 -24.82
N VAL A 747 1.49 5.94 -24.81
CA VAL A 747 0.94 5.34 -23.58
C VAL A 747 0.37 3.94 -23.86
N GLN A 748 0.70 2.99 -22.98
CA GLN A 748 -0.01 1.71 -22.84
C GLN A 748 -0.47 1.52 -21.41
N ILE A 749 -1.77 1.31 -21.21
CA ILE A 749 -2.36 1.06 -19.89
C ILE A 749 -3.16 -0.23 -19.92
N PHE A 750 -2.97 -1.05 -18.91
CA PHE A 750 -3.73 -2.27 -18.65
C PHE A 750 -4.54 -2.08 -17.37
N ALA A 751 -5.78 -2.57 -17.35
CA ALA A 751 -6.65 -2.59 -16.16
C ALA A 751 -6.74 -1.23 -15.43
N LEU A 752 -7.24 -0.20 -16.14
CA LEU A 752 -7.53 1.11 -15.53
C LEU A 752 -8.94 1.09 -14.92
N SER A 753 -8.99 1.03 -13.60
CA SER A 753 -10.21 1.10 -12.79
C SER A 753 -10.45 2.52 -12.26
N GLN A 754 -11.70 2.98 -12.27
CA GLN A 754 -12.05 4.32 -11.80
C GLN A 754 -13.38 4.34 -11.05
N VAL A 755 -13.55 5.30 -10.15
CA VAL A 755 -14.80 5.52 -9.42
C VAL A 755 -15.22 6.97 -9.59
N GLY A 756 -16.51 7.21 -9.82
CA GLY A 756 -17.11 8.54 -9.78
C GLY A 756 -16.78 9.48 -10.93
N ALA A 757 -15.96 9.06 -11.90
CA ALA A 757 -15.64 9.87 -13.08
C ALA A 757 -16.58 9.57 -14.25
N LEU A 758 -17.21 10.60 -14.83
CA LEU A 758 -18.08 10.44 -16.00
C LEU A 758 -17.28 10.04 -17.25
N GLN A 759 -16.13 10.68 -17.45
CA GLN A 759 -15.21 10.48 -18.56
C GLN A 759 -13.93 9.83 -18.03
N MET A 760 -13.74 8.56 -18.41
CA MET A 760 -12.63 7.76 -17.95
C MET A 760 -11.32 8.04 -18.70
N LEU A 761 -11.42 8.53 -19.94
CA LEU A 761 -10.26 8.85 -20.78
C LEU A 761 -10.55 10.11 -21.57
N THR A 762 -9.71 11.13 -21.41
CA THR A 762 -9.69 12.34 -22.24
C THR A 762 -8.37 12.38 -22.99
N ILE A 763 -8.41 12.68 -24.29
CA ILE A 763 -7.20 12.87 -25.12
C ILE A 763 -7.28 14.24 -25.77
N ASP A 764 -6.30 15.11 -25.52
CA ASP A 764 -6.23 16.47 -26.07
C ASP A 764 -7.57 17.23 -25.92
N GLY A 765 -8.18 17.12 -24.73
CA GLY A 765 -9.47 17.74 -24.38
C GLY A 765 -10.72 17.05 -24.94
N GLN A 766 -10.57 15.96 -25.70
CA GLN A 766 -11.67 15.18 -26.26
C GLN A 766 -11.95 13.92 -25.43
N ASP A 767 -13.20 13.75 -25.00
CA ASP A 767 -13.61 12.57 -24.23
C ASP A 767 -13.66 11.33 -25.15
N LYS A 768 -13.02 10.24 -24.72
CA LYS A 768 -12.86 9.00 -25.51
C LYS A 768 -13.52 7.78 -24.88
N ALA A 769 -13.65 7.74 -23.56
CA ALA A 769 -14.28 6.64 -22.85
C ALA A 769 -15.19 7.19 -21.75
N ARG A 770 -16.46 6.77 -21.74
CA ARG A 770 -17.42 7.08 -20.69
C ARG A 770 -17.57 5.92 -19.71
N TRP A 771 -17.99 6.23 -18.49
CA TRP A 771 -18.17 5.25 -17.41
C TRP A 771 -19.13 4.09 -17.80
N SER A 772 -20.25 4.40 -18.45
CA SER A 772 -21.34 3.43 -18.69
C SER A 772 -20.94 2.28 -19.61
N ASP A 773 -19.95 2.51 -20.48
CA ASP A 773 -19.42 1.48 -21.40
C ASP A 773 -18.48 0.50 -20.69
N ASN A 774 -18.07 0.84 -19.47
CA ASN A 774 -17.04 0.16 -18.69
C ASN A 774 -17.48 -0.11 -17.26
N LEU A 775 -18.79 -0.04 -16.95
CA LEU A 775 -19.31 -0.30 -15.61
C LEU A 775 -18.88 -1.69 -15.15
N SER A 776 -18.05 -1.74 -14.11
CA SER A 776 -17.50 -2.97 -13.54
C SER A 776 -18.22 -3.26 -12.23
N VAL A 777 -17.55 -3.94 -11.30
CA VAL A 777 -18.04 -4.30 -9.96
C VAL A 777 -18.57 -3.08 -9.18
N TYR A 778 -17.73 -2.44 -8.37
CA TYR A 778 -18.00 -1.12 -7.83
C TYR A 778 -17.36 -0.01 -8.69
N SER A 779 -16.18 -0.26 -9.25
CA SER A 779 -15.53 0.68 -10.18
C SER A 779 -16.13 0.60 -11.60
N ASN A 780 -15.61 1.43 -12.49
CA ASN A 780 -15.63 1.24 -13.93
C ASN A 780 -14.24 0.80 -14.38
N THR A 781 -14.10 -0.13 -15.32
CA THR A 781 -12.78 -0.66 -15.71
C THR A 781 -12.60 -0.75 -17.22
N ILE A 782 -11.50 -0.15 -17.71
CA ILE A 782 -10.99 -0.35 -19.06
C ILE A 782 -9.86 -1.38 -19.01
N GLY A 783 -9.98 -2.46 -19.79
CA GLY A 783 -8.99 -3.53 -19.80
C GLY A 783 -7.69 -3.14 -20.50
N TYR A 784 -7.76 -2.38 -21.60
CA TYR A 784 -6.58 -2.00 -22.38
C TYR A 784 -6.74 -0.64 -23.07
N ILE A 785 -5.75 0.24 -22.91
CA ILE A 785 -5.62 1.53 -23.60
C ILE A 785 -4.29 1.55 -24.36
N ALA A 786 -4.33 1.94 -25.63
CA ALA A 786 -3.14 2.18 -26.44
C ALA A 786 -3.25 3.53 -27.17
N TYR A 787 -2.22 4.36 -27.06
CA TYR A 787 -2.14 5.65 -27.76
C TYR A 787 -0.74 5.90 -28.29
N ARG A 788 -0.61 6.01 -29.62
CA ARG A 788 0.67 6.24 -30.36
C ARG A 788 1.78 5.27 -29.95
N VAL A 789 1.45 3.98 -29.94
CA VAL A 789 2.30 2.87 -29.43
C VAL A 789 3.06 2.15 -30.53
#